data_AF-A0A4R1W3Y8-F1
#
_entry.id   AF-A0A4R1W3Y8-F1
#
_cell.length_a   1.000
_cell.length_b   1.000
_cell.length_c   1.000
_cell.angle_alpha   90.00
_cell.angle_beta   90.00
_cell.angle_gamma   90.00
#
_symmetry.space_group_name_H-M   'P 1'
#
loop_
_entity.id
_entity.type
_entity.pdbx_description
1 polymer ?
#
loop_
_entity_poly.entity_id
_entity_poly.type
_entity_poly.pdbx_seq_one_letter_code
_entity_poly.pdbx_strand_id
1 'polypeptide(L)'
;MRFPFLSPKPEGRPAAGDRSRPRAVPALTIGALVATALVPLAVGQASAGTSTTSADATESVNLALLPGTVASAKSQRMTPPAATYAPANAVDVFVHNGWTSNYASVGNGYDPAQDWFQVKLATPAPVYEVFSRWTSPAKPTEYDLQVSTDADCQTWSTVTRVVNPSDKDSQVIDRKDPISCVRMQALATTSTTGYTINEFEIWSGPKPAPVVGQIIPVPVQQKPGTGQPWELTDKSRIVVSSSALAAMAEVLAGYLRPATGFVLPVVTGSAGGADIALSLAPVSGIPQGNAVAAAEGYSLTVSSAGVQIVAPQAHGLFNGFVSLRQLLPAAINSSTTGVGPWTAQPITVLDYPRYAHRGLQLDPARNFLTVAEIRSMIDQLAALKGDRLHLHLSDSQSWRLEIKGYPALDGTGCNGSGCVAGFYTQEDFKNLVKYAADRFIEIVPELEGPAHATAAVRSLGGVAVMGCQGQTQTDRFCTNPNDPASERALAFWRDAIAQLAAISPAPIIHIGGDEAIGMPHEDYKWWIGQMEAIVNDTGKRMMGWNPALEGYAPGSTSINHYWSDYTGGGPPLIKPEWFNQGRSVITTPEWNAYLDFGYDGSPGRTPRTELDKAYSWDPEWVYEKYRSVWAQPAYGGPKAEDIIGIEAPIWGEQMRGLATNEYMVFPRLAGILEKAWSPKVLTQDYDAYRQRLSIAGPRWAFGGVNFGSINQVTWSSEAMGTVTRFGVDRTLSNAPLGRLAAGSIPPGEFTAMIDWGDGSPAEAAGIAARDYVASQRQGRSLMTVSGSHTYPADGVYHGTVTYSRQGQTWVVPFVATGVPSCTTMVTGTHQGALTVSSGVTCVDGATISGPVTVAAGAGLYATGSEISGPVTASGADNVLLCGTTVSGPVTVTGGTRVWLGNHNGECAPPTVRGPVKVSGSVGQVTIDGATVAGPVVLQNNTGSTIVSGNHISGPLSCTGNSPAPTNAGQPNSASGPKSGQCAGL
;
A
#
# COMPACT_ATOMS: atom_id res chain seq x y z
N MET A 1 58.44 13.40 -3.45
CA MET A 1 59.26 13.91 -2.31
C MET A 1 58.43 13.67 -1.05
N ARG A 2 58.86 12.85 -0.09
CA ARG A 2 59.74 13.18 1.06
C ARG A 2 59.13 14.24 2.03
N PHE A 3 58.72 13.73 3.20
CA PHE A 3 58.47 14.35 4.52
C PHE A 3 59.74 15.09 5.08
N PRO A 4 59.82 15.57 6.37
CA PRO A 4 58.84 15.66 7.49
C PRO A 4 58.88 16.99 8.32
N PHE A 5 58.18 16.99 9.49
CA PHE A 5 58.48 17.75 10.74
C PHE A 5 58.22 19.29 10.75
N LEU A 6 57.96 19.97 11.89
CA LEU A 6 58.20 19.69 13.32
C LEU A 6 57.23 20.51 14.24
N SER A 7 57.20 20.24 15.54
CA SER A 7 56.59 21.07 16.60
C SER A 7 57.44 21.01 17.88
N PRO A 8 57.49 22.09 18.70
CA PRO A 8 57.48 21.87 20.15
C PRO A 8 56.63 22.86 20.98
N LYS A 9 56.46 22.47 22.25
CA LYS A 9 55.85 23.16 23.42
C LYS A 9 56.95 24.03 24.14
N PRO A 10 56.89 24.46 25.44
CA PRO A 10 55.88 24.28 26.51
C PRO A 10 55.64 25.45 27.50
N GLU A 11 54.69 25.25 28.44
CA GLU A 11 54.71 25.50 29.92
C GLU A 11 53.26 25.68 30.44
N GLY A 12 52.82 25.26 31.64
CA GLY A 12 53.46 24.55 32.76
C GLY A 12 52.47 23.68 33.58
N ARG A 13 52.86 23.22 34.79
CA ARG A 13 52.15 22.30 35.74
C ARG A 13 52.47 22.71 37.21
N PRO A 14 51.88 22.14 38.29
CA PRO A 14 50.87 21.07 38.42
C PRO A 14 49.52 21.65 38.97
N ALA A 15 48.74 21.22 39.99
CA ALA A 15 48.79 20.18 41.04
C ALA A 15 47.35 19.78 41.55
N ALA A 16 47.27 19.00 42.64
CA ALA A 16 46.07 18.33 43.19
C ALA A 16 45.57 18.88 44.56
N GLY A 17 44.34 18.56 44.96
CA GLY A 17 43.76 18.83 46.29
C GLY A 17 42.45 18.05 46.56
N ASP A 18 42.23 17.60 47.81
CA ASP A 18 41.19 16.63 48.25
C ASP A 18 39.95 17.29 48.94
N ARG A 19 38.91 16.48 49.22
CA ARG A 19 37.84 16.60 50.24
C ARG A 19 36.51 17.40 50.05
N SER A 20 35.44 16.62 50.24
CA SER A 20 34.23 16.83 51.09
C SER A 20 33.06 17.79 50.72
N ARG A 21 31.86 17.16 50.71
CA ARG A 21 30.47 17.62 51.01
C ARG A 21 30.37 18.60 52.22
N PRO A 22 29.27 19.38 52.49
CA PRO A 22 27.86 18.89 52.48
C PRO A 22 26.66 19.90 52.37
N ARG A 23 25.42 19.38 52.59
CA ARG A 23 24.12 20.03 52.97
C ARG A 23 23.37 20.83 51.87
N ALA A 24 22.04 21.05 51.89
CA ALA A 24 20.83 20.40 52.52
C ALA A 24 19.56 21.03 51.83
N VAL A 25 18.42 20.38 51.54
CA VAL A 25 17.37 19.72 52.39
C VAL A 25 16.75 20.72 53.39
N PRO A 26 15.43 21.06 53.34
CA PRO A 26 14.25 20.16 53.45
C PRO A 26 13.21 20.31 52.31
N ALA A 27 12.13 19.53 52.14
CA ALA A 27 11.54 18.34 52.81
C ALA A 27 10.73 18.51 54.14
N LEU A 28 9.39 18.69 54.04
CA LEU A 28 8.32 18.03 54.85
C LEU A 28 6.93 18.43 54.25
N THR A 29 5.92 17.62 53.88
CA THR A 29 5.14 16.42 54.33
C THR A 29 3.87 16.67 55.18
N ILE A 30 2.80 15.90 54.87
CA ILE A 30 1.58 15.58 55.64
C ILE A 30 0.37 16.55 55.50
N GLY A 31 -0.81 15.97 55.25
CA GLY A 31 -2.12 16.66 55.23
C GLY A 31 -3.22 15.88 54.50
N ALA A 32 -3.68 14.75 55.02
CA ALA A 32 -4.73 13.92 54.40
C ALA A 32 -6.07 14.03 55.13
N LEU A 33 -7.19 13.93 54.40
CA LEU A 33 -8.51 13.69 54.96
C LEU A 33 -9.43 13.01 53.93
N VAL A 34 -10.26 12.07 54.40
CA VAL A 34 -11.13 11.20 53.57
C VAL A 34 -12.59 11.62 53.75
N ALA A 35 -13.36 11.63 52.66
CA ALA A 35 -14.81 11.65 52.69
C ALA A 35 -15.36 10.70 51.61
N THR A 36 -16.06 9.65 52.03
CA THR A 36 -16.64 8.63 51.15
C THR A 36 -18.09 8.97 50.76
N ALA A 37 -18.44 8.82 49.49
CA ALA A 37 -19.83 8.75 49.04
C ALA A 37 -19.99 7.66 47.98
N LEU A 38 -20.84 6.67 48.26
CA LEU A 38 -21.22 5.59 47.34
C LEU A 38 -22.67 5.82 46.87
N VAL A 39 -22.89 5.93 45.56
CA VAL A 39 -24.21 5.83 44.92
C VAL A 39 -24.03 5.04 43.61
N PRO A 40 -24.86 4.01 43.34
CA PRO A 40 -24.65 3.11 42.20
C PRO A 40 -25.16 3.69 40.87
N LEU A 41 -24.51 3.30 39.77
CA LEU A 41 -25.01 3.50 38.40
C LEU A 41 -26.20 2.56 38.14
N ALA A 42 -27.40 3.12 38.04
CA ALA A 42 -28.57 2.39 37.55
C ALA A 42 -28.65 2.49 36.02
N VAL A 43 -28.77 1.35 35.33
CA VAL A 43 -28.91 1.30 33.87
C VAL A 43 -30.35 1.68 33.48
N GLY A 44 -30.54 2.91 33.00
CA GLY A 44 -31.83 3.38 32.48
C GLY A 44 -31.97 3.13 30.98
N GLN A 45 -32.90 2.26 30.59
CA GLN A 45 -33.34 2.16 29.19
C GLN A 45 -34.18 3.39 28.83
N ALA A 46 -33.76 4.13 27.80
CA ALA A 46 -34.60 5.17 27.20
C ALA A 46 -35.52 4.54 26.15
N SER A 47 -36.83 4.76 26.27
CA SER A 47 -37.83 4.22 25.36
C SER A 47 -37.91 5.01 24.04
N ALA A 48 -38.34 4.34 22.97
CA ALA A 48 -38.53 4.98 21.67
C ALA A 48 -39.69 6.01 21.71
N GLY A 49 -39.35 7.29 21.56
CA GLY A 49 -40.32 8.34 21.28
C GLY A 49 -40.76 8.30 19.81
N THR A 50 -42.05 8.43 19.55
CA THR A 50 -42.63 8.41 18.19
C THR A 50 -42.16 9.58 17.35
N SER A 51 -41.64 9.31 16.16
CA SER A 51 -41.18 10.31 15.20
C SER A 51 -42.35 11.04 14.51
N THR A 52 -42.62 12.27 14.93
CA THR A 52 -43.28 13.25 14.07
C THR A 52 -42.33 13.69 12.96
N THR A 53 -42.73 13.56 11.70
CA THR A 53 -41.94 13.96 10.53
C THR A 53 -41.71 15.47 10.48
N SER A 54 -40.47 15.91 10.70
CA SER A 54 -39.99 17.25 10.34
C SER A 54 -39.41 17.26 8.92
N ALA A 55 -39.65 18.33 8.17
CA ALA A 55 -39.17 18.46 6.79
C ALA A 55 -37.65 18.65 6.68
N ASP A 56 -37.13 18.30 5.51
CA ASP A 56 -35.79 18.57 4.94
C ASP A 56 -34.75 19.24 5.86
N ALA A 57 -33.92 18.40 6.48
CA ALA A 57 -32.60 18.82 6.90
C ALA A 57 -31.69 18.93 5.66
N THR A 58 -31.60 20.12 5.08
CA THR A 58 -30.65 20.40 4.00
C THR A 58 -29.22 20.11 4.45
N GLU A 59 -28.45 19.44 3.59
CA GLU A 59 -27.05 19.10 3.84
C GLU A 59 -26.19 20.35 4.13
N SER A 60 -25.18 20.22 5.00
CA SER A 60 -24.31 21.33 5.35
C SER A 60 -23.30 21.59 4.24
N VAL A 61 -23.24 22.83 3.76
CA VAL A 61 -22.45 23.26 2.59
C VAL A 61 -21.44 24.31 3.01
N ASN A 62 -20.20 24.20 2.52
CA ASN A 62 -19.21 25.26 2.65
C ASN A 62 -19.53 26.39 1.64
N LEU A 63 -20.20 27.42 2.13
CA LEU A 63 -20.63 28.62 1.41
C LEU A 63 -19.44 29.41 0.86
N ALA A 64 -18.24 29.24 1.43
CA ALA A 64 -17.02 29.87 0.93
C ALA A 64 -16.61 29.33 -0.46
N LEU A 65 -17.00 28.09 -0.81
CA LEU A 65 -16.67 27.42 -2.08
C LEU A 65 -17.72 27.60 -3.18
N LEU A 66 -18.85 28.26 -2.91
CA LEU A 66 -19.92 28.38 -3.90
C LEU A 66 -19.54 29.32 -5.06
N PRO A 67 -19.80 28.95 -6.34
CA PRO A 67 -19.51 29.81 -7.49
C PRO A 67 -20.14 31.19 -7.37
N GLY A 68 -19.32 32.24 -7.43
CA GLY A 68 -19.74 33.63 -7.23
C GLY A 68 -19.45 34.21 -5.84
N THR A 69 -18.99 33.39 -4.89
CA THR A 69 -18.43 33.86 -3.62
C THR A 69 -17.13 34.65 -3.87
N VAL A 70 -16.93 35.74 -3.13
CA VAL A 70 -15.76 36.65 -3.28
C VAL A 70 -15.12 36.90 -1.93
N ALA A 71 -13.89 36.40 -1.74
CA ALA A 71 -13.05 36.78 -0.61
C ALA A 71 -12.32 38.12 -0.88
N SER A 72 -12.15 38.93 0.16
CA SER A 72 -11.37 40.17 0.13
C SER A 72 -10.71 40.44 1.49
N ALA A 73 -9.70 41.32 1.52
CA ALA A 73 -9.01 41.67 2.75
C ALA A 73 -8.62 43.15 2.75
N LYS A 74 -8.38 43.68 3.96
CA LYS A 74 -7.95 45.06 4.20
C LYS A 74 -6.58 45.36 3.58
N SER A 75 -5.70 44.37 3.61
CA SER A 75 -4.37 44.41 3.00
C SER A 75 -4.03 43.02 2.44
N GLN A 76 -3.12 42.95 1.48
CA GLN A 76 -2.56 41.69 0.97
C GLN A 76 -1.08 41.90 0.69
N ARG A 77 -0.25 40.88 0.88
CA ARG A 77 1.20 40.96 0.66
C ARG A 77 1.55 41.24 -0.81
N MET A 78 1.92 42.48 -1.11
CA MET A 78 2.17 42.96 -2.48
C MET A 78 3.54 42.58 -3.06
N THR A 79 4.44 41.96 -2.28
CA THR A 79 5.76 41.53 -2.79
C THR A 79 5.60 40.49 -3.90
N PRO A 80 6.23 40.66 -5.08
CA PRO A 80 5.88 39.86 -6.25
C PRO A 80 5.90 38.33 -6.04
N PRO A 81 4.85 37.62 -6.49
CA PRO A 81 3.57 38.15 -6.98
C PRO A 81 2.60 38.44 -5.83
N ALA A 82 1.77 39.48 -6.01
CA ALA A 82 0.65 39.72 -5.11
C ALA A 82 -0.45 38.64 -5.17
N ALA A 83 -0.47 37.80 -6.22
CA ALA A 83 -1.46 36.75 -6.43
C ALA A 83 -1.31 35.54 -5.50
N THR A 84 -0.10 35.28 -5.00
CA THR A 84 0.18 34.14 -4.09
C THR A 84 -0.49 34.29 -2.73
N TYR A 85 -0.72 35.52 -2.29
CA TYR A 85 -1.28 35.81 -0.96
C TYR A 85 -2.63 36.53 -1.08
N ALA A 86 -3.35 36.27 -2.18
CA ALA A 86 -4.62 36.90 -2.48
C ALA A 86 -5.74 36.35 -1.57
N PRO A 87 -6.75 37.16 -1.20
CA PRO A 87 -7.85 36.72 -0.34
C PRO A 87 -8.61 35.49 -0.87
N ALA A 88 -8.72 35.33 -2.20
CA ALA A 88 -9.36 34.17 -2.83
C ALA A 88 -8.72 32.83 -2.41
N ASN A 89 -7.43 32.83 -2.10
CA ASN A 89 -6.69 31.61 -1.79
C ASN A 89 -6.91 31.13 -0.35
N ALA A 90 -7.51 31.93 0.53
CA ALA A 90 -7.91 31.44 1.85
C ALA A 90 -9.21 30.61 1.80
N VAL A 91 -9.97 30.66 0.69
CA VAL A 91 -11.25 29.94 0.53
C VAL A 91 -11.21 28.81 -0.50
N ASP A 92 -10.05 28.52 -1.11
CA ASP A 92 -9.88 27.46 -2.13
C ASP A 92 -9.52 26.06 -1.55
N VAL A 93 -9.34 26.00 -0.23
CA VAL A 93 -8.91 24.83 0.58
C VAL A 93 -7.47 24.36 0.30
N PHE A 94 -6.60 25.20 -0.26
CA PHE A 94 -5.19 24.88 -0.43
C PHE A 94 -4.33 25.39 0.74
N VAL A 95 -3.70 24.45 1.43
CA VAL A 95 -2.96 24.67 2.69
C VAL A 95 -1.73 25.58 2.56
N HIS A 96 -1.27 25.86 1.33
CA HIS A 96 0.08 26.37 1.05
C HIS A 96 0.14 27.69 0.27
N ASN A 97 -1.01 28.24 -0.16
CA ASN A 97 -1.12 29.47 -0.98
C ASN A 97 -2.07 30.53 -0.37
N GLY A 98 -2.49 30.39 0.90
CA GLY A 98 -3.54 31.21 1.52
C GLY A 98 -3.26 32.73 1.63
N TRP A 99 -4.22 33.48 2.16
CA TRP A 99 -4.09 34.94 2.33
C TRP A 99 -2.99 35.32 3.34
N THR A 100 -2.13 36.28 2.99
CA THR A 100 -1.20 36.94 3.93
C THR A 100 -1.37 38.46 3.85
N SER A 101 -1.44 39.12 5.01
CA SER A 101 -1.55 40.57 5.12
C SER A 101 -0.27 41.30 4.68
N ASN A 102 -0.39 42.57 4.29
CA ASN A 102 0.76 43.33 3.74
C ASN A 102 1.82 43.71 4.79
N TYR A 103 1.53 43.48 6.08
CA TYR A 103 2.34 43.95 7.20
C TYR A 103 3.39 42.90 7.65
N ALA A 104 3.83 42.04 6.73
CA ALA A 104 4.74 40.92 6.98
C ALA A 104 6.14 41.28 7.55
N SER A 105 6.51 42.57 7.60
CA SER A 105 7.81 43.02 8.13
C SER A 105 7.86 44.50 8.58
N VAL A 106 6.78 45.05 9.15
CA VAL A 106 6.83 46.37 9.82
C VAL A 106 7.25 46.22 11.28
N GLY A 107 8.01 47.19 11.80
CA GLY A 107 8.54 47.17 13.18
C GLY A 107 7.50 47.49 14.26
N ASN A 108 7.98 48.03 15.39
CA ASN A 108 7.25 48.25 16.66
C ASN A 108 6.12 49.32 16.59
N GLY A 109 5.24 49.26 15.61
CA GLY A 109 4.12 50.18 15.38
C GLY A 109 3.03 49.63 14.46
N TYR A 110 2.95 48.29 14.31
CA TYR A 110 1.81 47.63 13.68
C TYR A 110 0.58 47.68 14.60
N ASP A 111 -0.52 48.24 14.11
CA ASP A 111 -1.83 48.18 14.77
C ASP A 111 -2.62 46.99 14.22
N PRO A 112 -2.81 45.91 15.01
CA PRO A 112 -3.54 44.72 14.56
C PRO A 112 -5.01 44.99 14.22
N ALA A 113 -5.62 46.06 14.73
CA ALA A 113 -6.98 46.45 14.33
C ALA A 113 -7.08 46.92 12.86
N GLN A 114 -5.95 47.20 12.19
CA GLN A 114 -5.91 47.61 10.79
C GLN A 114 -5.90 46.45 9.79
N ASP A 115 -6.04 45.18 10.21
CA ASP A 115 -6.20 44.05 9.31
C ASP A 115 -7.51 43.28 9.53
N TRP A 116 -8.20 43.00 8.42
CA TRP A 116 -9.32 42.07 8.36
C TRP A 116 -9.27 41.24 7.08
N PHE A 117 -9.86 40.07 7.16
CA PHE A 117 -10.14 39.16 6.05
C PHE A 117 -11.65 38.91 6.02
N GLN A 118 -12.29 38.90 4.85
CA GLN A 118 -13.73 38.65 4.73
C GLN A 118 -14.09 37.86 3.48
N VAL A 119 -15.29 37.30 3.50
CA VAL A 119 -15.93 36.61 2.38
C VAL A 119 -17.33 37.18 2.19
N LYS A 120 -17.65 37.60 0.96
CA LYS A 120 -19.02 37.87 0.51
C LYS A 120 -19.56 36.61 -0.17
N LEU A 121 -20.67 36.07 0.32
CA LEU A 121 -21.24 34.83 -0.20
C LEU A 121 -21.90 35.05 -1.57
N ALA A 122 -21.89 34.02 -2.42
CA ALA A 122 -22.54 34.03 -3.74
C ALA A 122 -24.03 34.45 -3.67
N THR A 123 -24.72 33.99 -2.62
CA THR A 123 -26.10 34.36 -2.26
C THR A 123 -26.21 34.45 -0.73
N PRO A 124 -26.97 35.39 -0.16
CA PRO A 124 -27.14 35.48 1.29
C PRO A 124 -27.76 34.20 1.87
N ALA A 125 -27.15 33.65 2.93
CA ALA A 125 -27.49 32.34 3.47
C ALA A 125 -27.31 32.28 5.00
N PRO A 126 -28.01 31.38 5.71
CA PRO A 126 -27.69 31.06 7.11
C PRO A 126 -26.22 30.61 7.24
N VAL A 127 -25.56 31.00 8.32
CA VAL A 127 -24.18 30.59 8.63
C VAL A 127 -24.15 30.04 10.05
N TYR A 128 -23.82 28.77 10.17
CA TYR A 128 -23.79 28.07 11.45
C TYR A 128 -22.39 28.03 12.06
N GLU A 129 -21.35 27.76 11.28
CA GLU A 129 -19.97 27.60 11.75
C GLU A 129 -18.97 28.24 10.79
N VAL A 130 -17.89 28.79 11.35
CA VAL A 130 -16.75 29.34 10.62
C VAL A 130 -15.48 28.61 11.09
N PHE A 131 -14.75 27.99 10.18
CA PHE A 131 -13.46 27.34 10.46
C PHE A 131 -12.32 28.20 9.92
N SER A 132 -11.20 28.26 10.65
CA SER A 132 -9.99 28.95 10.25
C SER A 132 -8.74 28.10 10.51
N ARG A 133 -7.78 28.18 9.57
CA ARG A 133 -6.44 27.62 9.73
C ARG A 133 -5.39 28.71 9.56
N TRP A 134 -4.46 28.76 10.50
CA TRP A 134 -3.44 29.78 10.60
C TRP A 134 -2.06 29.21 10.34
N THR A 135 -1.15 30.03 9.82
CA THR A 135 0.29 29.74 9.90
C THR A 135 0.81 30.24 11.24
N SER A 136 1.43 29.37 12.05
CA SER A 136 2.12 29.78 13.28
C SER A 136 3.54 30.28 12.97
N PRO A 137 4.02 31.41 13.54
CA PRO A 137 3.37 32.28 14.53
C PRO A 137 2.52 33.43 13.93
N ALA A 138 2.37 33.49 12.60
CA ALA A 138 1.71 34.55 11.83
C ALA A 138 0.17 34.61 11.99
N LYS A 139 -0.31 34.76 13.24
CA LYS A 139 -1.75 34.75 13.60
C LYS A 139 -2.10 35.77 14.69
N PRO A 140 -3.37 36.16 14.84
CA PRO A 140 -3.82 36.99 15.95
C PRO A 140 -3.79 36.22 17.27
N THR A 141 -3.58 36.94 18.38
CA THR A 141 -3.89 36.45 19.73
C THR A 141 -5.32 36.83 20.14
N GLU A 142 -5.94 37.79 19.46
CA GLU A 142 -7.36 38.12 19.64
C GLU A 142 -7.95 38.59 18.30
N TYR A 143 -9.14 38.10 17.95
CA TYR A 143 -9.93 38.57 16.81
C TYR A 143 -11.44 38.45 17.05
N ASP A 144 -12.21 39.33 16.41
CA ASP A 144 -13.66 39.21 16.30
C ASP A 144 -14.02 38.47 15.00
N LEU A 145 -14.92 37.50 15.09
CA LEU A 145 -15.73 37.11 13.93
C LEU A 145 -16.94 38.03 13.85
N GLN A 146 -17.16 38.58 12.65
CA GLN A 146 -18.24 39.51 12.37
C GLN A 146 -19.07 39.03 11.18
N VAL A 147 -20.36 39.36 11.18
CA VAL A 147 -21.26 39.11 10.05
C VAL A 147 -21.94 40.39 9.58
N SER A 148 -22.33 40.42 8.31
CA SER A 148 -23.12 41.47 7.69
C SER A 148 -24.31 40.85 6.95
N THR A 149 -25.51 41.37 7.20
CA THR A 149 -26.72 41.08 6.40
C THR A 149 -26.78 41.91 5.12
N ASP A 150 -26.08 43.04 5.07
CA ASP A 150 -26.16 44.01 3.98
C ASP A 150 -25.53 43.46 2.70
N ALA A 151 -26.20 43.67 1.57
CA ALA A 151 -25.73 43.21 0.25
C ALA A 151 -24.33 43.74 -0.12
N ASP A 152 -23.91 44.87 0.45
CA ASP A 152 -22.61 45.53 0.20
C ASP A 152 -21.60 45.40 1.34
N CYS A 153 -21.86 44.54 2.34
CA CYS A 153 -20.95 44.27 3.47
C CYS A 153 -20.53 45.52 4.27
N GLN A 154 -21.44 46.49 4.48
CA GLN A 154 -21.09 47.79 5.08
C GLN A 154 -21.25 47.82 6.61
N THR A 155 -22.40 47.40 7.16
CA THR A 155 -22.55 47.25 8.62
C THR A 155 -22.07 45.88 9.09
N TRP A 156 -21.53 45.81 10.30
CA TRP A 156 -20.93 44.59 10.85
C TRP A 156 -21.35 44.38 12.30
N SER A 157 -21.73 43.15 12.62
CA SER A 157 -22.03 42.70 13.99
C SER A 157 -21.04 41.62 14.40
N THR A 158 -20.26 41.84 15.46
CA THR A 158 -19.46 40.78 16.10
C THR A 158 -20.39 39.68 16.61
N VAL A 159 -20.11 38.42 16.25
CA VAL A 159 -20.88 37.23 16.64
C VAL A 159 -20.12 36.35 17.63
N THR A 160 -18.79 36.32 17.56
CA THR A 160 -17.93 35.74 18.61
C THR A 160 -16.59 36.47 18.66
N ARG A 161 -15.93 36.38 19.81
CA ARG A 161 -14.59 36.91 20.06
C ARG A 161 -13.68 35.77 20.44
N VAL A 162 -12.62 35.58 19.66
CA VAL A 162 -11.69 34.46 19.80
C VAL A 162 -10.40 34.95 20.42
N VAL A 163 -9.98 34.29 21.50
CA VAL A 163 -8.79 34.64 22.29
C VAL A 163 -7.85 33.44 22.30
N ASN A 164 -6.58 33.66 21.93
CA ASN A 164 -5.53 32.66 21.75
C ASN A 164 -5.95 31.46 20.85
N PRO A 165 -6.38 31.69 19.59
CA PRO A 165 -6.80 30.62 18.69
C PRO A 165 -5.71 29.57 18.46
N SER A 166 -6.10 28.31 18.33
CA SER A 166 -5.24 27.23 17.84
C SER A 166 -4.91 27.39 16.34
N ASP A 167 -3.93 26.65 15.83
CA ASP A 167 -3.52 26.74 14.41
C ASP A 167 -4.60 26.19 13.45
N LYS A 168 -5.55 25.42 13.99
CA LYS A 168 -6.86 25.09 13.42
C LYS A 168 -7.90 25.46 14.47
N ASP A 169 -8.94 26.21 14.12
CA ASP A 169 -9.94 26.72 15.06
C ASP A 169 -11.33 26.79 14.40
N SER A 170 -12.38 26.37 15.12
CA SER A 170 -13.76 26.25 14.65
C SER A 170 -14.71 27.00 15.58
N GLN A 171 -15.51 27.90 15.02
CA GLN A 171 -16.37 28.82 15.75
C GLN A 171 -17.83 28.67 15.31
N VAL A 172 -18.66 28.11 16.18
CA VAL A 172 -20.11 28.03 15.96
C VAL A 172 -20.75 29.38 16.29
N ILE A 173 -21.46 29.96 15.32
CA ILE A 173 -22.13 31.27 15.42
C ILE A 173 -23.66 31.19 15.26
N ASP A 174 -24.19 30.05 14.77
CA ASP A 174 -25.60 29.68 14.64
C ASP A 174 -26.57 30.77 14.13
N ARG A 175 -26.17 31.50 13.08
CA ARG A 175 -26.99 32.56 12.46
C ARG A 175 -27.99 31.99 11.46
N LYS A 176 -29.28 32.09 11.78
CA LYS A 176 -30.40 31.63 10.95
C LYS A 176 -30.88 32.67 9.94
N ASP A 177 -30.56 33.94 10.16
CA ASP A 177 -30.83 35.03 9.23
C ASP A 177 -29.88 35.00 8.02
N PRO A 178 -30.30 35.44 6.81
CA PRO A 178 -29.46 35.39 5.62
C PRO A 178 -28.26 36.35 5.73
N ILE A 179 -27.09 35.81 6.02
CA ILE A 179 -25.83 36.53 6.07
C ILE A 179 -25.33 36.74 4.64
N SER A 180 -25.03 37.98 4.28
CA SER A 180 -24.41 38.34 3.00
C SER A 180 -22.89 38.19 3.07
N CYS A 181 -22.27 38.49 4.22
CA CYS A 181 -20.81 38.53 4.36
C CYS A 181 -20.33 38.13 5.76
N VAL A 182 -19.17 37.46 5.84
CA VAL A 182 -18.49 37.03 7.08
C VAL A 182 -17.07 37.60 7.11
N ARG A 183 -16.57 38.05 8.26
CA ARG A 183 -15.26 38.67 8.43
C ARG A 183 -14.53 38.17 9.68
N MET A 184 -13.23 37.92 9.55
CA MET A 184 -12.23 37.93 10.61
C MET A 184 -11.70 39.36 10.75
N GLN A 185 -11.91 40.01 11.89
CA GLN A 185 -11.37 41.33 12.23
C GLN A 185 -10.38 41.16 13.38
N ALA A 186 -9.08 41.37 13.12
CA ALA A 186 -8.07 41.20 14.15
C ALA A 186 -8.14 42.31 15.21
N LEU A 187 -7.68 42.00 16.42
CA LEU A 187 -7.69 42.89 17.59
C LEU A 187 -6.34 42.91 18.33
N ALA A 188 -5.62 41.78 18.38
CA ALA A 188 -4.30 41.70 19.02
C ALA A 188 -3.37 40.68 18.33
N THR A 189 -2.06 40.85 18.48
CA THR A 189 -1.07 39.79 18.23
C THR A 189 0.20 39.99 19.05
N THR A 190 0.93 38.89 19.28
CA THR A 190 2.31 38.86 19.78
C THR A 190 3.34 38.62 18.67
N SER A 191 2.88 38.44 17.42
CA SER A 191 3.73 38.26 16.24
C SER A 191 4.33 39.58 15.76
N THR A 192 5.59 39.56 15.32
CA THR A 192 6.24 40.65 14.56
C THR A 192 6.06 40.50 13.05
N THR A 193 5.35 39.47 12.60
CA THR A 193 4.92 39.28 11.20
C THR A 193 3.40 39.33 11.08
N GLY A 194 2.92 40.00 10.03
CA GLY A 194 1.50 40.08 9.66
C GLY A 194 0.83 38.71 9.43
N TYR A 195 -0.50 38.72 9.45
CA TYR A 195 -1.32 37.51 9.52
C TYR A 195 -1.28 36.65 8.25
N THR A 196 -1.41 35.34 8.41
CA THR A 196 -1.57 34.38 7.32
C THR A 196 -2.65 33.34 7.62
N ILE A 197 -3.71 33.33 6.81
CA ILE A 197 -4.83 32.37 6.86
C ILE A 197 -4.69 31.41 5.68
N ASN A 198 -4.50 30.13 5.96
CA ASN A 198 -4.34 29.06 4.97
C ASN A 198 -5.67 28.39 4.58
N GLU A 199 -6.73 28.62 5.35
CA GLU A 199 -8.03 27.94 5.20
C GLU A 199 -9.07 28.79 5.95
N PHE A 200 -10.19 29.14 5.32
CA PHE A 200 -11.30 29.91 5.91
C PHE A 200 -12.63 29.41 5.34
N GLU A 201 -13.31 28.55 6.08
CA GLU A 201 -14.57 27.94 5.64
C GLU A 201 -15.77 28.56 6.34
N ILE A 202 -16.92 28.52 5.67
CA ILE A 202 -18.18 29.11 6.17
C ILE A 202 -19.29 28.10 5.90
N TRP A 203 -19.81 27.46 6.94
CA TRP A 203 -20.74 26.33 6.80
C TRP A 203 -22.20 26.73 7.10
N SER A 204 -23.14 26.25 6.28
CA SER A 204 -24.58 26.52 6.43
C SER A 204 -25.22 25.75 7.60
N GLY A 205 -24.69 24.58 7.92
CA GLY A 205 -24.94 23.83 9.16
C GLY A 205 -23.61 23.58 9.90
N PRO A 206 -23.55 22.63 10.84
CA PRO A 206 -22.28 22.18 11.42
C PRO A 206 -21.29 21.83 10.31
N LYS A 207 -20.00 22.13 10.48
CA LYS A 207 -18.96 21.58 9.59
C LYS A 207 -19.16 20.06 9.59
N PRO A 208 -19.36 19.42 8.41
CA PRO A 208 -19.52 17.98 8.34
C PRO A 208 -18.39 17.30 9.10
N ALA A 209 -18.75 16.32 9.93
CA ALA A 209 -17.75 15.46 10.52
C ALA A 209 -16.92 14.85 9.37
N PRO A 210 -15.58 14.77 9.49
CA PRO A 210 -14.72 14.15 8.49
C PRO A 210 -15.33 12.82 8.01
N VAL A 211 -15.30 12.53 6.71
CA VAL A 211 -15.97 11.34 6.15
C VAL A 211 -15.30 10.06 6.67
N VAL A 212 -15.83 9.54 7.78
CA VAL A 212 -15.35 8.33 8.48
C VAL A 212 -15.72 7.10 7.65
N GLY A 213 -14.85 6.76 6.71
CA GLY A 213 -14.88 5.52 5.94
C GLY A 213 -13.68 4.64 6.24
N GLN A 214 -13.77 3.36 5.87
CA GLN A 214 -12.63 2.43 5.91
C GLN A 214 -11.93 2.28 4.56
N ILE A 215 -12.50 2.87 3.49
CA ILE A 215 -12.06 2.69 2.11
C ILE A 215 -11.16 3.87 1.68
N ILE A 216 -9.98 3.53 1.17
CA ILE A 216 -9.06 4.41 0.40
C ILE A 216 -8.82 3.76 -0.97
N PRO A 217 -8.92 4.50 -2.08
CA PRO A 217 -9.45 5.87 -2.22
C PRO A 217 -10.89 6.04 -1.73
N VAL A 218 -11.21 7.19 -1.12
CA VAL A 218 -12.57 7.54 -0.68
C VAL A 218 -13.57 7.44 -1.85
N PRO A 219 -14.65 6.63 -1.74
CA PRO A 219 -15.57 6.43 -2.85
C PRO A 219 -16.32 7.69 -3.28
N VAL A 220 -16.71 7.76 -4.55
CA VAL A 220 -17.57 8.85 -5.09
C VAL A 220 -18.85 9.03 -4.25
N GLN A 221 -19.51 7.94 -3.87
CA GLN A 221 -20.62 7.93 -2.90
C GLN A 221 -20.55 6.66 -2.03
N GLN A 222 -20.81 6.81 -0.73
CA GLN A 222 -21.01 5.70 0.20
C GLN A 222 -22.14 6.03 1.17
N LYS A 223 -23.00 5.04 1.45
CA LYS A 223 -24.16 5.18 2.35
C LYS A 223 -24.23 3.97 3.28
N PRO A 224 -24.14 4.16 4.62
CA PRO A 224 -24.39 3.09 5.57
C PRO A 224 -25.78 2.46 5.38
N GLY A 225 -25.81 1.13 5.41
CA GLY A 225 -27.05 0.34 5.41
C GLY A 225 -27.59 0.14 6.83
N THR A 226 -28.59 -0.74 6.95
CA THR A 226 -29.15 -1.16 8.24
C THR A 226 -29.31 -2.68 8.27
N GLY A 227 -29.42 -3.26 9.47
CA GLY A 227 -29.49 -4.70 9.68
C GLY A 227 -28.23 -5.26 10.34
N GLN A 228 -28.08 -6.58 10.30
CA GLN A 228 -26.88 -7.27 10.82
C GLN A 228 -25.73 -7.19 9.81
N PRO A 229 -24.45 -7.23 10.29
CA PRO A 229 -23.30 -7.41 9.42
C PRO A 229 -23.44 -8.64 8.51
N TRP A 230 -22.85 -8.56 7.32
CA TRP A 230 -22.56 -9.74 6.53
C TRP A 230 -21.36 -10.49 7.13
N GLU A 231 -21.33 -11.82 7.02
CA GLU A 231 -20.22 -12.66 7.45
C GLU A 231 -19.76 -13.59 6.33
N LEU A 232 -18.44 -13.61 6.06
CA LEU A 232 -17.79 -14.59 5.21
C LEU A 232 -17.53 -15.87 6.02
N THR A 233 -17.90 -17.03 5.47
CA THR A 233 -17.94 -18.33 6.16
C THR A 233 -17.24 -19.44 5.37
N ASP A 234 -17.06 -20.61 5.99
CA ASP A 234 -16.55 -21.83 5.36
C ASP A 234 -17.37 -22.29 4.14
N LYS A 235 -18.67 -21.94 4.11
CA LYS A 235 -19.64 -22.26 3.05
C LYS A 235 -19.76 -21.17 1.98
N SER A 236 -19.13 -20.03 2.17
CA SER A 236 -19.19 -18.90 1.24
C SER A 236 -18.54 -19.22 -0.10
N ARG A 237 -19.13 -18.74 -1.19
CA ARG A 237 -18.66 -18.91 -2.56
C ARG A 237 -18.43 -17.55 -3.22
N ILE A 238 -17.60 -17.52 -4.27
CA ILE A 238 -17.57 -16.38 -5.19
C ILE A 238 -18.40 -16.75 -6.41
N VAL A 239 -19.51 -16.04 -6.59
CA VAL A 239 -20.53 -16.37 -7.59
C VAL A 239 -20.44 -15.38 -8.74
N VAL A 240 -20.04 -15.86 -9.92
CA VAL A 240 -19.85 -15.02 -11.12
C VAL A 240 -21.05 -15.11 -12.07
N SER A 241 -21.44 -13.98 -12.67
CA SER A 241 -22.52 -13.94 -13.67
C SER A 241 -22.16 -14.60 -15.01
N SER A 242 -20.88 -14.88 -15.25
CA SER A 242 -20.36 -15.54 -16.46
C SER A 242 -19.08 -16.30 -16.16
N SER A 243 -18.87 -17.45 -16.79
CA SER A 243 -17.64 -18.24 -16.69
C SER A 243 -16.40 -17.49 -17.21
N ALA A 244 -16.58 -16.46 -18.05
CA ALA A 244 -15.49 -15.59 -18.49
C ALA A 244 -14.81 -14.81 -17.33
N LEU A 245 -15.53 -14.61 -16.21
CA LEU A 245 -14.99 -13.95 -15.02
C LEU A 245 -14.21 -14.91 -14.11
N ALA A 246 -14.20 -16.22 -14.37
CA ALA A 246 -13.68 -17.21 -13.43
C ALA A 246 -12.19 -17.02 -13.08
N ALA A 247 -11.35 -16.67 -14.07
CA ALA A 247 -9.92 -16.44 -13.83
C ALA A 247 -9.68 -15.24 -12.89
N MET A 248 -10.40 -14.13 -13.10
CA MET A 248 -10.38 -12.97 -12.20
C MET A 248 -10.88 -13.36 -10.80
N ALA A 249 -12.03 -14.03 -10.72
CA ALA A 249 -12.63 -14.44 -9.45
C ALA A 249 -11.74 -15.41 -8.64
N GLU A 250 -10.92 -16.24 -9.30
CA GLU A 250 -9.93 -17.09 -8.63
C GLU A 250 -8.75 -16.28 -8.05
N VAL A 251 -8.32 -15.20 -8.70
CA VAL A 251 -7.37 -14.22 -8.10
C VAL A 251 -8.00 -13.56 -6.87
N LEU A 252 -9.26 -13.12 -6.97
CA LEU A 252 -10.00 -12.51 -5.85
C LEU A 252 -10.18 -13.47 -4.67
N ALA A 253 -10.54 -14.74 -4.93
CA ALA A 253 -10.60 -15.78 -3.90
C ALA A 253 -9.22 -16.04 -3.28
N GLY A 254 -8.16 -16.00 -4.09
CA GLY A 254 -6.76 -16.08 -3.65
C GLY A 254 -6.37 -15.05 -2.59
N TYR A 255 -7.00 -13.86 -2.58
CA TYR A 255 -6.76 -12.84 -1.55
C TYR A 255 -7.42 -13.12 -0.20
N LEU A 256 -8.41 -14.02 -0.12
CA LEU A 256 -9.15 -14.31 1.12
C LEU A 256 -8.76 -15.66 1.73
N ARG A 257 -8.40 -16.64 0.88
CA ARG A 257 -8.06 -18.02 1.29
C ARG A 257 -6.97 -18.12 2.38
N PRO A 258 -5.85 -17.34 2.36
CA PRO A 258 -4.79 -17.48 3.37
C PRO A 258 -5.25 -17.10 4.79
N ALA A 259 -5.86 -15.92 4.93
CA ALA A 259 -6.36 -15.41 6.21
C ALA A 259 -7.52 -16.24 6.76
N THR A 260 -8.46 -16.65 5.90
CA THR A 260 -9.68 -17.35 6.33
C THR A 260 -9.50 -18.85 6.51
N GLY A 261 -8.59 -19.49 5.77
CA GLY A 261 -8.51 -20.95 5.65
C GLY A 261 -9.68 -21.59 4.88
N PHE A 262 -10.60 -20.79 4.33
CA PHE A 262 -11.79 -21.29 3.61
C PHE A 262 -11.46 -21.64 2.15
N VAL A 263 -12.23 -22.55 1.56
CA VAL A 263 -12.04 -22.97 0.16
C VAL A 263 -12.43 -21.88 -0.83
N LEU A 264 -13.55 -21.18 -0.58
CA LEU A 264 -14.11 -20.11 -1.41
C LEU A 264 -14.14 -20.50 -2.90
N PRO A 265 -14.96 -21.50 -3.29
CA PRO A 265 -15.02 -21.95 -4.68
C PRO A 265 -15.64 -20.87 -5.57
N VAL A 266 -15.06 -20.68 -6.76
CA VAL A 266 -15.65 -19.85 -7.82
C VAL A 266 -16.70 -20.67 -8.57
N VAL A 267 -17.92 -20.16 -8.68
CA VAL A 267 -19.04 -20.84 -9.34
C VAL A 267 -19.88 -19.88 -10.20
N THR A 268 -20.51 -20.39 -11.26
CA THR A 268 -21.55 -19.66 -12.00
C THR A 268 -22.94 -19.99 -11.46
N GLY A 269 -23.81 -18.99 -11.26
CA GLY A 269 -25.20 -19.21 -10.89
C GLY A 269 -25.77 -18.14 -9.96
N SER A 270 -26.71 -18.53 -9.10
CA SER A 270 -27.32 -17.64 -8.10
C SER A 270 -26.55 -17.63 -6.78
N ALA A 271 -26.37 -16.44 -6.21
CA ALA A 271 -25.81 -16.20 -4.89
C ALA A 271 -26.87 -16.35 -3.78
N GLY A 272 -26.42 -16.75 -2.58
CA GLY A 272 -27.17 -16.72 -1.33
C GLY A 272 -26.50 -15.83 -0.28
N GLY A 273 -27.09 -15.77 0.93
CA GLY A 273 -26.74 -14.78 1.95
C GLY A 273 -25.28 -14.77 2.45
N ALA A 274 -24.51 -15.84 2.22
CA ALA A 274 -23.10 -15.93 2.60
C ALA A 274 -22.12 -15.68 1.42
N ASP A 275 -22.61 -15.49 0.20
CA ASP A 275 -21.77 -15.41 -1.00
C ASP A 275 -21.33 -13.99 -1.37
N ILE A 276 -20.27 -13.91 -2.19
CA ILE A 276 -19.87 -12.70 -2.91
C ILE A 276 -20.30 -12.84 -4.38
N ALA A 277 -21.26 -12.04 -4.83
CA ALA A 277 -21.75 -12.03 -6.21
C ALA A 277 -21.01 -10.98 -7.06
N LEU A 278 -20.49 -11.39 -8.21
CA LEU A 278 -19.77 -10.55 -9.18
C LEU A 278 -20.51 -10.54 -10.53
N SER A 279 -21.12 -9.41 -10.89
CA SER A 279 -22.08 -9.33 -12.00
C SER A 279 -21.78 -8.21 -13.01
N LEU A 280 -21.57 -8.59 -14.28
CA LEU A 280 -21.47 -7.61 -15.37
C LEU A 280 -22.85 -7.03 -15.73
N ALA A 281 -23.07 -5.76 -15.45
CA ALA A 281 -24.28 -5.01 -15.80
C ALA A 281 -24.05 -3.48 -15.73
N PRO A 282 -24.86 -2.67 -16.43
CA PRO A 282 -24.85 -1.20 -16.28
C PRO A 282 -25.14 -0.77 -14.84
N VAL A 283 -24.43 0.25 -14.37
CA VAL A 283 -24.58 0.82 -13.01
C VAL A 283 -25.09 2.26 -13.13
N SER A 284 -26.14 2.59 -12.37
CA SER A 284 -26.69 3.95 -12.31
C SER A 284 -25.73 4.88 -11.57
N GLY A 285 -25.56 6.11 -12.06
CA GLY A 285 -24.69 7.12 -11.47
C GLY A 285 -23.24 7.13 -11.99
N ILE A 286 -22.82 6.15 -12.80
CA ILE A 286 -21.58 6.28 -13.59
C ILE A 286 -21.81 7.33 -14.71
N PRO A 287 -20.91 8.32 -14.91
CA PRO A 287 -21.06 9.33 -15.95
C PRO A 287 -21.10 8.74 -17.36
N GLN A 288 -22.14 9.07 -18.12
CA GLN A 288 -22.25 8.67 -19.52
C GLN A 288 -21.16 9.37 -20.38
N GLY A 289 -20.62 8.64 -21.36
CA GLY A 289 -19.56 9.14 -22.24
C GLY A 289 -18.14 9.11 -21.66
N ASN A 290 -17.98 8.96 -20.34
CA ASN A 290 -16.65 8.76 -19.73
C ASN A 290 -16.22 7.29 -19.83
N ALA A 291 -15.30 6.99 -20.75
CA ALA A 291 -14.82 5.63 -21.00
C ALA A 291 -14.08 5.01 -19.80
N VAL A 292 -13.36 5.80 -19.00
CA VAL A 292 -12.62 5.32 -17.82
C VAL A 292 -13.60 4.92 -16.72
N ALA A 293 -14.54 5.81 -16.40
CA ALA A 293 -15.58 5.53 -15.41
C ALA A 293 -16.48 4.36 -15.84
N ALA A 294 -16.70 4.17 -17.15
CA ALA A 294 -17.44 3.01 -17.68
C ALA A 294 -16.63 1.69 -17.68
N ALA A 295 -15.30 1.73 -17.61
CA ALA A 295 -14.46 0.53 -17.48
C ALA A 295 -14.24 0.12 -16.01
N GLU A 296 -14.12 1.11 -15.13
CA GLU A 296 -13.65 0.90 -13.76
C GLU A 296 -14.68 1.17 -12.68
N GLY A 297 -15.79 1.82 -13.03
CA GLY A 297 -16.84 2.15 -12.09
C GLY A 297 -17.69 0.95 -11.70
N TYR A 298 -18.16 0.96 -10.45
CA TYR A 298 -18.94 -0.14 -9.88
C TYR A 298 -19.96 0.36 -8.85
N SER A 299 -20.89 -0.52 -8.51
CA SER A 299 -21.65 -0.44 -7.28
C SER A 299 -21.40 -1.70 -6.43
N LEU A 300 -21.24 -1.49 -5.12
CA LEU A 300 -21.02 -2.53 -4.11
C LEU A 300 -22.12 -2.39 -3.05
N THR A 301 -22.85 -3.46 -2.79
CA THR A 301 -23.81 -3.56 -1.69
C THR A 301 -23.41 -4.70 -0.76
N VAL A 302 -23.29 -4.41 0.53
CA VAL A 302 -23.11 -5.37 1.61
C VAL A 302 -24.37 -5.42 2.45
N SER A 303 -24.89 -6.61 2.75
CA SER A 303 -26.09 -6.79 3.57
C SER A 303 -26.17 -8.21 4.15
N SER A 304 -27.12 -8.46 5.05
CA SER A 304 -27.47 -9.82 5.50
C SER A 304 -28.02 -10.73 4.38
N ALA A 305 -28.31 -10.20 3.19
CA ALA A 305 -28.65 -10.96 1.99
C ALA A 305 -27.43 -11.33 1.12
N GLY A 306 -26.21 -11.02 1.57
CA GLY A 306 -24.96 -11.29 0.87
C GLY A 306 -24.24 -10.01 0.41
N VAL A 307 -23.13 -10.21 -0.32
CA VAL A 307 -22.42 -9.12 -1.01
C VAL A 307 -22.72 -9.17 -2.50
N GLN A 308 -23.06 -8.03 -3.08
CA GLN A 308 -23.25 -7.86 -4.52
C GLN A 308 -22.34 -6.76 -5.04
N ILE A 309 -21.50 -7.09 -6.03
CA ILE A 309 -20.68 -6.16 -6.80
C ILE A 309 -21.17 -6.19 -8.25
N VAL A 310 -21.51 -5.02 -8.78
CA VAL A 310 -21.98 -4.83 -10.15
C VAL A 310 -21.10 -3.80 -10.85
N ALA A 311 -20.67 -4.06 -12.07
CA ALA A 311 -19.91 -3.12 -12.89
C ALA A 311 -20.16 -3.37 -14.39
N PRO A 312 -19.99 -2.36 -15.27
CA PRO A 312 -20.15 -2.57 -16.71
C PRO A 312 -19.03 -3.44 -17.32
N GLN A 313 -17.85 -3.47 -16.69
CA GLN A 313 -16.68 -4.25 -17.13
C GLN A 313 -15.96 -4.91 -15.94
N ALA A 314 -15.04 -5.83 -16.24
CA ALA A 314 -14.38 -6.65 -15.22
C ALA A 314 -13.46 -5.85 -14.28
N HIS A 315 -12.82 -4.77 -14.73
CA HIS A 315 -11.99 -3.93 -13.86
C HIS A 315 -12.82 -3.31 -12.72
N GLY A 316 -14.03 -2.81 -12.99
CA GLY A 316 -14.94 -2.37 -11.94
C GLY A 316 -15.34 -3.47 -10.94
N LEU A 317 -15.48 -4.73 -11.39
CA LEU A 317 -15.72 -5.84 -10.45
C LEU A 317 -14.52 -6.10 -9.52
N PHE A 318 -13.30 -5.94 -10.03
CA PHE A 318 -12.07 -6.03 -9.24
C PHE A 318 -11.98 -4.86 -8.24
N ASN A 319 -12.21 -3.62 -8.68
CA ASN A 319 -12.18 -2.43 -7.82
C ASN A 319 -13.27 -2.45 -6.73
N GLY A 320 -14.45 -2.99 -7.04
CA GLY A 320 -15.50 -3.24 -6.04
C GLY A 320 -15.11 -4.30 -5.01
N PHE A 321 -14.38 -5.34 -5.42
CA PHE A 321 -13.82 -6.32 -4.49
C PHE A 321 -12.69 -5.73 -3.63
N VAL A 322 -11.84 -4.87 -4.18
CA VAL A 322 -10.81 -4.14 -3.40
C VAL A 322 -11.47 -3.34 -2.28
N SER A 323 -12.58 -2.63 -2.55
CA SER A 323 -13.35 -1.97 -1.48
C SER A 323 -14.01 -2.94 -0.49
N LEU A 324 -14.52 -4.10 -0.92
CA LEU A 324 -15.02 -5.14 0.01
C LEU A 324 -13.91 -5.63 0.96
N ARG A 325 -12.71 -5.88 0.45
CA ARG A 325 -11.53 -6.29 1.24
C ARG A 325 -11.08 -5.19 2.22
N GLN A 326 -11.44 -3.93 1.98
CA GLN A 326 -11.25 -2.81 2.90
C GLN A 326 -12.42 -2.58 3.89
N LEU A 327 -13.55 -3.30 3.75
CA LEU A 327 -14.67 -3.31 4.70
C LEU A 327 -14.67 -4.52 5.64
N LEU A 328 -13.95 -5.59 5.27
CA LEU A 328 -13.59 -6.71 6.15
C LEU A 328 -12.49 -6.28 7.15
N PRO A 329 -12.28 -7.00 8.28
CA PRO A 329 -11.20 -6.70 9.23
C PRO A 329 -9.83 -6.66 8.55
N ALA A 330 -8.90 -5.85 9.03
CA ALA A 330 -7.55 -5.77 8.47
C ALA A 330 -6.81 -7.11 8.49
N ALA A 331 -7.13 -7.96 9.46
CA ALA A 331 -6.77 -9.38 9.53
C ALA A 331 -6.98 -10.18 8.23
N ILE A 332 -7.92 -9.79 7.36
CA ILE A 332 -8.18 -10.46 6.07
C ILE A 332 -6.97 -10.44 5.11
N ASN A 333 -5.99 -9.57 5.37
CA ASN A 333 -4.75 -9.50 4.60
C ASN A 333 -3.68 -10.48 5.08
N SER A 334 -3.92 -11.20 6.17
CA SER A 334 -2.97 -12.14 6.78
C SER A 334 -2.58 -13.27 5.83
N SER A 335 -1.28 -13.51 5.67
CA SER A 335 -0.73 -14.67 4.96
C SER A 335 -0.93 -16.00 5.70
N THR A 336 -1.36 -15.96 6.97
CA THR A 336 -1.61 -17.15 7.81
C THR A 336 -3.03 -17.15 8.36
N THR A 337 -3.62 -18.34 8.49
CA THR A 337 -5.01 -18.50 8.91
C THR A 337 -5.28 -17.99 10.33
N GLY A 338 -6.25 -17.08 10.44
CA GLY A 338 -6.78 -16.58 11.69
C GLY A 338 -8.15 -17.14 12.02
N VAL A 339 -8.61 -16.86 13.23
CA VAL A 339 -10.03 -17.00 13.61
C VAL A 339 -10.75 -15.68 13.28
N GLY A 340 -11.97 -15.80 12.76
CA GLY A 340 -12.84 -14.65 12.49
C GLY A 340 -13.44 -14.02 13.77
N PRO A 341 -14.55 -13.28 13.68
CA PRO A 341 -15.51 -13.28 12.56
C PRO A 341 -15.08 -12.41 11.38
N TRP A 342 -15.32 -12.89 10.16
CA TRP A 342 -14.95 -12.20 8.92
C TRP A 342 -16.11 -11.34 8.43
N THR A 343 -16.43 -10.27 9.18
CA THR A 343 -17.64 -9.49 8.97
C THR A 343 -17.44 -8.14 8.27
N ALA A 344 -18.43 -7.71 7.51
CA ALA A 344 -18.52 -6.38 6.94
C ALA A 344 -19.87 -5.73 7.28
N GLN A 345 -19.85 -4.46 7.66
CA GLN A 345 -21.06 -3.71 8.00
C GLN A 345 -21.93 -3.45 6.76
N PRO A 346 -23.27 -3.39 6.89
CA PRO A 346 -24.13 -3.08 5.76
C PRO A 346 -23.82 -1.70 5.17
N ILE A 347 -23.61 -1.64 3.86
CA ILE A 347 -23.24 -0.40 3.15
C ILE A 347 -23.61 -0.52 1.68
N THR A 348 -23.94 0.60 1.04
CA THR A 348 -23.99 0.73 -0.42
C THR A 348 -22.97 1.76 -0.87
N VAL A 349 -22.20 1.41 -1.90
CA VAL A 349 -21.16 2.24 -2.50
C VAL A 349 -21.43 2.36 -4.00
N LEU A 350 -21.19 3.56 -4.54
CA LEU A 350 -21.05 3.84 -5.97
C LEU A 350 -19.69 4.53 -6.13
N ASP A 351 -18.86 4.05 -7.04
CA ASP A 351 -17.48 4.54 -7.16
C ASP A 351 -16.94 4.41 -8.59
N TYR A 352 -16.02 5.30 -8.96
CA TYR A 352 -15.32 5.35 -10.25
C TYR A 352 -14.16 6.36 -10.19
N PRO A 353 -13.08 6.20 -10.99
CA PRO A 353 -11.92 7.09 -10.95
C PRO A 353 -12.15 8.46 -11.61
N ARG A 354 -11.46 9.49 -11.09
CA ARG A 354 -11.30 10.84 -11.67
C ARG A 354 -10.38 10.81 -12.90
N TYR A 355 -9.27 10.08 -12.83
CA TYR A 355 -8.22 10.08 -13.86
C TYR A 355 -7.89 8.71 -14.44
N ALA A 356 -7.41 8.70 -15.69
CA ALA A 356 -7.09 7.52 -16.49
C ALA A 356 -5.72 6.89 -16.18
N HIS A 357 -4.84 7.61 -15.49
CA HIS A 357 -3.50 7.16 -15.11
C HIS A 357 -3.31 7.34 -13.60
N ARG A 358 -3.09 6.24 -12.87
CA ARG A 358 -2.99 6.21 -11.40
C ARG A 358 -1.76 5.39 -11.04
N GLY A 359 -0.60 6.03 -11.16
CA GLY A 359 0.69 5.36 -11.33
C GLY A 359 1.59 5.29 -10.09
N LEU A 360 2.47 4.28 -10.10
CA LEU A 360 3.67 4.16 -9.27
C LEU A 360 4.84 3.85 -10.19
N GLN A 361 5.92 4.63 -10.12
CA GLN A 361 7.18 4.30 -10.81
C GLN A 361 8.16 3.66 -9.84
N LEU A 362 8.68 2.48 -10.19
CA LEU A 362 9.81 1.84 -9.51
C LEU A 362 11.11 2.05 -10.30
N ASP A 363 12.20 2.30 -9.58
CA ASP A 363 13.56 2.37 -10.10
C ASP A 363 14.39 1.12 -9.72
N PRO A 364 14.33 0.04 -10.53
CA PRO A 364 15.28 -1.06 -10.43
C PRO A 364 16.65 -0.73 -11.03
N ALA A 365 16.82 0.33 -11.82
CA ALA A 365 18.08 0.63 -12.50
C ALA A 365 19.18 1.06 -11.52
N ARG A 366 18.87 1.94 -10.56
CA ARG A 366 19.80 2.38 -9.51
C ARG A 366 20.11 1.26 -8.49
N ASN A 367 19.10 0.48 -8.09
CA ASN A 367 19.24 -0.76 -7.29
C ASN A 367 18.20 -1.81 -7.72
N PHE A 368 18.65 -3.01 -8.12
CA PHE A 368 17.76 -4.04 -8.65
C PHE A 368 16.70 -4.54 -7.65
N LEU A 369 15.48 -4.75 -8.15
CA LEU A 369 14.37 -5.42 -7.47
C LEU A 369 14.06 -6.74 -8.18
N THR A 370 13.92 -7.84 -7.45
CA THR A 370 13.58 -9.14 -8.04
C THR A 370 12.13 -9.19 -8.54
N VAL A 371 11.82 -10.19 -9.37
CA VAL A 371 10.46 -10.46 -9.88
C VAL A 371 9.44 -10.63 -8.74
N ALA A 372 9.83 -11.25 -7.62
CA ALA A 372 8.95 -11.41 -6.46
C ALA A 372 8.64 -10.08 -5.75
N GLU A 373 9.63 -9.19 -5.68
CA GLU A 373 9.49 -7.88 -5.05
C GLU A 373 8.63 -6.94 -5.89
N ILE A 374 8.80 -6.94 -7.22
CA ILE A 374 7.89 -6.21 -8.13
C ILE A 374 6.45 -6.75 -8.01
N ARG A 375 6.26 -8.07 -7.87
CA ARG A 375 4.93 -8.66 -7.63
C ARG A 375 4.28 -8.17 -6.34
N SER A 376 5.03 -8.01 -5.25
CA SER A 376 4.50 -7.37 -4.01
C SER A 376 3.99 -5.96 -4.29
N MET A 377 4.79 -5.13 -4.98
CA MET A 377 4.40 -3.76 -5.31
C MET A 377 3.17 -3.69 -6.24
N ILE A 378 3.03 -4.63 -7.19
CA ILE A 378 1.82 -4.78 -8.03
C ILE A 378 0.59 -5.07 -7.15
N ASP A 379 0.68 -6.00 -6.20
CA ASP A 379 -0.43 -6.31 -5.29
C ASP A 379 -0.82 -5.13 -4.40
N GLN A 380 0.14 -4.31 -3.94
CA GLN A 380 -0.16 -3.11 -3.15
C GLN A 380 -0.74 -1.97 -3.99
N LEU A 381 -0.27 -1.78 -5.23
CA LEU A 381 -0.81 -0.80 -6.17
C LEU A 381 -2.28 -1.11 -6.50
N ALA A 382 -2.58 -2.38 -6.79
CA ALA A 382 -3.94 -2.87 -7.04
C ALA A 382 -4.85 -2.73 -5.80
N ALA A 383 -4.31 -2.97 -4.59
CA ALA A 383 -5.04 -2.78 -3.33
C ALA A 383 -5.44 -1.31 -3.05
N LEU A 384 -4.82 -0.35 -3.74
CA LEU A 384 -5.10 1.09 -3.69
C LEU A 384 -5.77 1.64 -4.97
N LYS A 385 -6.24 0.76 -5.87
CA LYS A 385 -6.88 1.11 -7.16
C LYS A 385 -6.01 1.98 -8.10
N GLY A 386 -4.69 1.88 -7.96
CA GLY A 386 -3.77 2.31 -9.02
C GLY A 386 -3.81 1.33 -10.19
N ASP A 387 -3.39 1.77 -11.38
CA ASP A 387 -3.49 1.00 -12.62
C ASP A 387 -2.25 1.07 -13.52
N ARG A 388 -1.20 1.81 -13.12
CA ARG A 388 0.06 1.90 -13.86
C ARG A 388 1.25 1.60 -12.98
N LEU A 389 2.03 0.61 -13.40
CA LEU A 389 3.37 0.37 -12.85
C LEU A 389 4.38 0.82 -13.89
N HIS A 390 4.97 1.99 -13.68
CA HIS A 390 6.08 2.47 -14.48
C HIS A 390 7.38 1.80 -13.99
N LEU A 391 8.17 1.25 -14.91
CA LEU A 391 9.45 0.61 -14.60
C LEU A 391 10.58 1.33 -15.32
N HIS A 392 11.41 2.01 -14.54
CA HIS A 392 12.65 2.67 -14.97
C HIS A 392 13.76 1.61 -15.15
N LEU A 393 13.87 1.03 -16.37
CA LEU A 393 14.67 -0.19 -16.63
C LEU A 393 16.11 0.09 -17.05
N SER A 394 16.52 1.34 -17.24
CA SER A 394 17.89 1.67 -17.66
C SER A 394 18.29 3.07 -17.21
N ASP A 395 19.55 3.23 -16.80
CA ASP A 395 20.14 4.51 -16.37
C ASP A 395 21.68 4.43 -16.42
N SER A 396 22.38 5.53 -16.11
CA SER A 396 23.83 5.61 -15.91
C SER A 396 24.39 4.43 -15.11
N GLN A 397 23.66 4.01 -14.06
CA GLN A 397 24.03 2.94 -13.15
C GLN A 397 23.95 1.54 -13.78
N SER A 398 22.94 1.24 -14.60
CA SER A 398 22.73 -0.11 -15.14
C SER A 398 21.71 -0.20 -16.29
N TRP A 399 21.63 -1.38 -16.91
CA TRP A 399 20.55 -1.76 -17.82
C TRP A 399 19.89 -3.05 -17.30
N ARG A 400 18.56 -3.07 -17.17
CA ARG A 400 17.81 -4.13 -16.45
C ARG A 400 16.94 -5.02 -17.33
N LEU A 401 16.95 -4.90 -18.66
CA LEU A 401 16.12 -5.73 -19.55
C LEU A 401 16.95 -6.47 -20.62
N GLU A 402 16.73 -7.78 -20.79
CA GLU A 402 17.35 -8.55 -21.89
C GLU A 402 16.93 -7.99 -23.27
N ILE A 403 17.88 -7.44 -24.02
CA ILE A 403 17.72 -7.15 -25.46
C ILE A 403 18.55 -8.17 -26.24
N LYS A 404 17.88 -9.03 -27.01
CA LYS A 404 18.54 -10.09 -27.78
C LYS A 404 19.37 -9.49 -28.91
N GLY A 405 20.55 -10.07 -29.12
CA GLY A 405 21.60 -9.49 -29.97
C GLY A 405 22.64 -8.68 -29.19
N TYR A 406 22.33 -8.21 -27.98
CA TYR A 406 23.20 -7.33 -27.18
C TYR A 406 23.58 -7.96 -25.81
N PRO A 407 24.29 -9.11 -25.79
CA PRO A 407 24.54 -9.88 -24.56
C PRO A 407 25.45 -9.18 -23.53
N ALA A 408 26.01 -8.00 -23.85
CA ALA A 408 26.75 -7.16 -22.90
C ALA A 408 25.82 -6.30 -22.01
N LEU A 409 24.52 -6.25 -22.29
CA LEU A 409 23.50 -5.63 -21.42
C LEU A 409 23.07 -6.63 -20.34
N ASP A 410 24.01 -6.98 -19.47
CA ASP A 410 23.98 -8.15 -18.57
C ASP A 410 23.53 -7.87 -17.12
N GLY A 411 23.06 -6.65 -16.83
CA GLY A 411 22.63 -6.25 -15.49
C GLY A 411 23.73 -6.06 -14.44
N THR A 412 25.02 -6.13 -14.81
CA THR A 412 26.14 -6.00 -13.85
C THR A 412 26.36 -4.58 -13.29
N GLY A 413 25.67 -3.58 -13.85
CA GLY A 413 25.69 -2.19 -13.37
C GLY A 413 25.06 -2.02 -11.97
N CYS A 414 25.69 -1.20 -11.12
CA CYS A 414 25.41 -1.11 -9.67
C CYS A 414 26.03 0.17 -9.04
N ASN A 415 25.33 0.85 -8.13
CA ASN A 415 25.79 2.09 -7.48
C ASN A 415 26.41 1.91 -6.08
N GLY A 416 27.73 2.00 -5.98
CA GLY A 416 28.45 2.07 -4.70
C GLY A 416 28.49 0.74 -3.91
N SER A 417 28.81 0.82 -2.61
CA SER A 417 28.99 -0.38 -1.77
C SER A 417 27.65 -0.96 -1.30
N GLY A 418 27.42 -2.24 -1.56
CA GLY A 418 26.23 -2.99 -1.13
C GLY A 418 24.94 -2.65 -1.89
N CYS A 419 25.06 -2.17 -3.14
CA CYS A 419 23.95 -2.12 -4.08
C CYS A 419 23.55 -3.52 -4.57
N VAL A 420 22.36 -3.63 -5.17
CA VAL A 420 21.86 -4.89 -5.75
C VAL A 420 21.94 -4.82 -7.28
N ALA A 421 22.56 -5.82 -7.89
CA ALA A 421 22.68 -5.99 -9.34
C ALA A 421 21.74 -7.10 -9.85
N GLY A 422 21.49 -7.12 -11.15
CA GLY A 422 20.56 -8.06 -11.80
C GLY A 422 19.91 -7.47 -13.05
N PHE A 423 19.11 -8.27 -13.74
CA PHE A 423 18.25 -7.86 -14.86
C PHE A 423 17.08 -8.85 -14.99
N TYR A 424 16.07 -8.48 -15.78
CA TYR A 424 14.95 -9.32 -16.17
C TYR A 424 15.21 -9.91 -17.55
N THR A 425 15.05 -11.22 -17.71
CA THR A 425 14.91 -11.79 -19.06
C THR A 425 13.62 -11.29 -19.70
N GLN A 426 13.50 -11.40 -21.02
CA GLN A 426 12.24 -11.11 -21.72
C GLN A 426 11.10 -12.03 -21.25
N GLU A 427 11.42 -13.18 -20.66
CA GLU A 427 10.42 -14.08 -20.08
C GLU A 427 10.01 -13.65 -18.66
N ASP A 428 10.95 -13.19 -17.83
CA ASP A 428 10.61 -12.55 -16.54
C ASP A 428 9.70 -11.33 -16.76
N PHE A 429 10.03 -10.48 -17.72
CA PHE A 429 9.23 -9.29 -18.03
C PHE A 429 7.81 -9.63 -18.50
N LYS A 430 7.64 -10.62 -19.40
CA LYS A 430 6.30 -11.13 -19.77
C LYS A 430 5.52 -11.69 -18.56
N ASN A 431 6.21 -12.39 -17.66
CA ASN A 431 5.60 -12.97 -16.47
C ASN A 431 5.32 -11.95 -15.36
N LEU A 432 5.91 -10.75 -15.43
CA LEU A 432 5.49 -9.56 -14.68
C LEU A 432 4.28 -8.88 -15.35
N VAL A 433 4.35 -8.63 -16.66
CA VAL A 433 3.26 -8.07 -17.48
C VAL A 433 1.96 -8.85 -17.32
N LYS A 434 2.01 -10.19 -17.39
CA LYS A 434 0.82 -11.02 -17.15
C LYS A 434 0.30 -10.88 -15.72
N TYR A 435 1.17 -10.92 -14.72
CA TYR A 435 0.79 -10.85 -13.31
C TYR A 435 0.13 -9.51 -12.94
N ALA A 436 0.61 -8.43 -13.57
CA ALA A 436 0.03 -7.09 -13.54
C ALA A 436 -1.35 -7.06 -14.23
N ALA A 437 -1.46 -7.58 -15.46
CA ALA A 437 -2.71 -7.61 -16.21
C ALA A 437 -3.81 -8.46 -15.54
N ASP A 438 -3.45 -9.55 -14.85
CA ASP A 438 -4.37 -10.36 -14.03
C ASP A 438 -4.96 -9.56 -12.82
N ARG A 439 -4.47 -8.34 -12.57
CA ARG A 439 -4.89 -7.38 -11.54
C ARG A 439 -5.29 -6.02 -12.12
N PHE A 440 -5.45 -5.93 -13.45
CA PHE A 440 -5.71 -4.69 -14.18
C PHE A 440 -4.63 -3.59 -14.08
N ILE A 441 -3.42 -3.95 -13.63
CA ILE A 441 -2.25 -3.08 -13.69
C ILE A 441 -1.61 -3.21 -15.08
N GLU A 442 -1.39 -2.08 -15.75
CA GLU A 442 -0.62 -2.00 -16.99
C GLU A 442 0.83 -1.57 -16.66
N ILE A 443 1.82 -2.29 -17.19
CA ILE A 443 3.23 -1.94 -17.02
C ILE A 443 3.64 -0.95 -18.12
N VAL A 444 4.09 0.24 -17.73
CA VAL A 444 4.73 1.21 -18.63
C VAL A 444 6.25 1.01 -18.52
N PRO A 445 6.93 0.49 -19.54
CA PRO A 445 8.37 0.36 -19.49
C PRO A 445 9.06 1.64 -19.96
N GLU A 446 10.16 1.97 -19.28
CA GLU A 446 11.09 3.04 -19.68
C GLU A 446 12.43 2.45 -20.08
N LEU A 447 12.93 2.94 -21.22
CA LEU A 447 14.36 2.88 -21.56
C LEU A 447 14.80 4.32 -21.80
N GLU A 448 15.80 4.80 -21.07
CA GLU A 448 16.10 6.22 -20.93
C GLU A 448 17.16 6.73 -21.93
N GLY A 449 16.89 7.88 -22.55
CA GLY A 449 17.83 8.57 -23.43
C GLY A 449 17.35 9.97 -23.82
N PRO A 450 18.26 10.91 -24.16
CA PRO A 450 19.65 10.66 -24.54
C PRO A 450 20.63 10.66 -23.37
N ALA A 451 20.25 11.23 -22.22
CA ALA A 451 21.01 11.21 -20.97
C ALA A 451 20.90 9.86 -20.26
N HIS A 452 21.45 9.76 -19.04
CA HIS A 452 21.39 8.56 -18.19
C HIS A 452 21.77 7.27 -18.93
N ALA A 453 22.76 7.35 -19.81
CA ALA A 453 23.06 6.30 -20.77
C ALA A 453 24.34 5.50 -20.48
N THR A 454 25.12 5.83 -19.44
CA THR A 454 26.47 5.25 -19.20
C THR A 454 26.48 3.72 -19.25
N ALA A 455 25.46 3.04 -18.71
CA ALA A 455 25.40 1.59 -18.75
C ALA A 455 25.29 1.05 -20.19
N ALA A 456 24.34 1.54 -20.98
CA ALA A 456 24.18 1.16 -22.38
C ALA A 456 25.41 1.53 -23.21
N VAL A 457 25.92 2.76 -23.06
CA VAL A 457 27.14 3.27 -23.70
C VAL A 457 28.34 2.36 -23.44
N ARG A 458 28.54 1.94 -22.19
CA ARG A 458 29.64 1.08 -21.76
C ARG A 458 29.49 -0.35 -22.30
N SER A 459 28.30 -0.94 -22.15
CA SER A 459 28.01 -2.31 -22.61
C SER A 459 28.08 -2.44 -24.12
N LEU A 460 27.63 -1.43 -24.87
CA LEU A 460 27.76 -1.36 -26.33
C LEU A 460 29.19 -1.00 -26.80
N GLY A 461 30.21 -1.19 -25.96
CA GLY A 461 31.63 -1.02 -26.30
C GLY A 461 32.01 0.40 -26.74
N GLY A 462 31.25 1.41 -26.32
CA GLY A 462 31.42 2.79 -26.79
C GLY A 462 31.01 3.03 -28.25
N VAL A 463 30.39 2.06 -28.94
CA VAL A 463 29.97 2.20 -30.35
C VAL A 463 28.97 3.36 -30.54
N ALA A 464 28.22 3.70 -29.50
CA ALA A 464 27.32 4.84 -29.38
C ALA A 464 27.98 6.20 -29.04
N VAL A 465 29.27 6.19 -28.67
CA VAL A 465 30.05 7.38 -28.21
C VAL A 465 31.31 7.64 -29.07
N MET A 466 31.67 6.70 -29.95
CA MET A 466 32.75 6.79 -30.95
C MET A 466 32.40 7.76 -32.11
N GLY A 467 32.22 9.04 -31.78
CA GLY A 467 31.91 10.12 -32.75
C GLY A 467 31.87 11.53 -32.15
N CYS A 468 31.38 11.67 -30.91
CA CYS A 468 31.02 12.89 -30.18
C CYS A 468 32.11 14.01 -30.08
N GLN A 469 32.46 14.66 -31.20
CA GLN A 469 33.39 15.79 -31.27
C GLN A 469 32.92 16.96 -30.38
N GLY A 470 33.76 17.38 -29.45
CA GLY A 470 33.51 18.54 -28.57
C GLY A 470 32.53 18.32 -27.41
N GLN A 471 31.89 17.16 -27.30
CA GLN A 471 31.02 16.83 -26.18
C GLN A 471 31.85 16.29 -25.00
N THR A 472 31.69 16.87 -23.80
CA THR A 472 32.58 16.63 -22.64
C THR A 472 32.06 15.62 -21.62
N GLN A 473 30.90 15.00 -21.84
CA GLN A 473 30.22 14.15 -20.86
C GLN A 473 29.98 12.75 -21.42
N THR A 474 30.26 11.73 -20.61
CA THR A 474 30.23 10.31 -20.97
C THR A 474 28.87 9.63 -20.78
N ASP A 475 27.89 10.33 -20.19
CA ASP A 475 26.63 9.75 -19.72
C ASP A 475 25.46 9.89 -20.72
N ARG A 476 25.78 9.91 -22.01
CA ARG A 476 24.79 10.13 -23.08
C ARG A 476 25.15 9.46 -24.40
N PHE A 477 24.12 9.16 -25.19
CA PHE A 477 24.28 8.80 -26.61
C PHE A 477 24.77 10.02 -27.43
N CYS A 478 25.47 9.79 -28.55
CA CYS A 478 25.71 10.86 -29.53
C CYS A 478 24.41 11.20 -30.29
N THR A 479 24.17 12.50 -30.46
CA THR A 479 22.83 13.08 -30.70
C THR A 479 22.81 14.14 -31.81
N ASN A 480 23.76 14.07 -32.76
CA ASN A 480 23.83 15.01 -33.89
C ASN A 480 23.50 14.30 -35.22
N PRO A 481 22.65 14.86 -36.10
CA PRO A 481 22.28 14.24 -37.37
C PRO A 481 23.44 14.07 -38.37
N ASN A 482 24.58 14.71 -38.15
CA ASN A 482 25.77 14.61 -39.00
C ASN A 482 26.87 13.71 -38.40
N ASP A 483 26.67 13.13 -37.22
CA ASP A 483 27.61 12.22 -36.56
C ASP A 483 27.22 10.75 -36.82
N PRO A 484 28.08 9.93 -37.47
CA PRO A 484 27.84 8.50 -37.67
C PRO A 484 27.67 7.68 -36.37
N ALA A 485 28.08 8.18 -35.20
CA ALA A 485 27.76 7.53 -33.93
C ALA A 485 26.25 7.59 -33.63
N SER A 486 25.57 8.67 -34.01
CA SER A 486 24.12 8.84 -33.84
C SER A 486 23.33 7.81 -34.67
N GLU A 487 23.76 7.49 -35.89
CA GLU A 487 23.11 6.46 -36.72
C GLU A 487 23.15 5.08 -36.03
N ARG A 488 24.28 4.73 -35.42
CA ARG A 488 24.46 3.47 -34.67
C ARG A 488 23.64 3.46 -33.37
N ALA A 489 23.56 4.59 -32.68
CA ALA A 489 22.66 4.74 -31.53
C ALA A 489 21.20 4.50 -31.95
N LEU A 490 20.72 5.17 -33.01
CA LEU A 490 19.36 4.98 -33.51
C LEU A 490 19.07 3.56 -34.01
N ALA A 491 20.08 2.84 -34.52
CA ALA A 491 19.94 1.42 -34.85
C ALA A 491 19.71 0.55 -33.60
N PHE A 492 20.52 0.74 -32.54
CA PHE A 492 20.29 0.09 -31.25
C PHE A 492 18.92 0.42 -30.65
N TRP A 493 18.51 1.70 -30.69
CA TRP A 493 17.21 2.12 -30.16
C TRP A 493 16.04 1.53 -30.94
N ARG A 494 16.11 1.40 -32.27
CA ARG A 494 15.11 0.66 -33.05
C ARG A 494 15.00 -0.80 -32.61
N ASP A 495 16.12 -1.51 -32.50
CA ASP A 495 16.12 -2.93 -32.14
C ASP A 495 15.68 -3.18 -30.67
N ALA A 496 16.02 -2.26 -29.76
CA ALA A 496 15.60 -2.32 -28.35
C ALA A 496 14.11 -1.99 -28.17
N ILE A 497 13.61 -0.89 -28.75
CA ILE A 497 12.21 -0.48 -28.67
C ILE A 497 11.30 -1.48 -29.39
N ALA A 498 11.70 -2.01 -30.54
CA ALA A 498 10.93 -3.07 -31.23
C ALA A 498 10.81 -4.34 -30.39
N GLN A 499 11.89 -4.78 -29.73
CA GLN A 499 11.84 -5.94 -28.83
C GLN A 499 10.99 -5.67 -27.58
N LEU A 500 11.08 -4.46 -27.00
CA LEU A 500 10.25 -4.05 -25.87
C LEU A 500 8.75 -3.98 -26.23
N ALA A 501 8.41 -3.38 -27.37
CA ALA A 501 7.04 -3.32 -27.88
C ALA A 501 6.45 -4.70 -28.18
N ALA A 502 7.29 -5.69 -28.54
CA ALA A 502 6.87 -7.07 -28.77
C ALA A 502 6.60 -7.88 -27.48
N ILE A 503 7.04 -7.40 -26.31
CA ILE A 503 6.82 -8.04 -25.00
C ILE A 503 5.94 -7.20 -24.04
N SER A 504 5.70 -5.93 -24.33
CA SER A 504 4.77 -5.07 -23.60
C SER A 504 3.47 -4.85 -24.39
N PRO A 505 2.29 -5.26 -23.88
CA PRO A 505 1.01 -4.98 -24.50
C PRO A 505 0.60 -3.51 -24.36
N ALA A 506 1.11 -2.80 -23.35
CA ALA A 506 0.76 -1.42 -23.03
C ALA A 506 0.88 -0.50 -24.25
N PRO A 507 -0.03 0.47 -24.46
CA PRO A 507 0.03 1.39 -25.59
C PRO A 507 1.13 2.45 -25.43
N ILE A 508 1.79 2.52 -24.27
CA ILE A 508 2.80 3.54 -23.94
C ILE A 508 4.19 2.89 -23.80
N ILE A 509 5.23 3.57 -24.29
CA ILE A 509 6.63 3.35 -23.91
C ILE A 509 7.22 4.70 -23.48
N HIS A 510 7.91 4.72 -22.35
CA HIS A 510 8.61 5.91 -21.86
C HIS A 510 10.05 5.93 -22.41
N ILE A 511 10.55 7.11 -22.78
CA ILE A 511 11.96 7.29 -23.22
C ILE A 511 12.80 8.13 -22.26
N GLY A 512 12.22 8.53 -21.13
CA GLY A 512 12.81 9.46 -20.16
C GLY A 512 13.04 10.83 -20.78
N GLY A 513 14.29 11.16 -21.08
CA GLY A 513 14.70 12.37 -21.81
C GLY A 513 14.97 13.59 -20.95
N ASP A 514 14.96 13.46 -19.62
CA ASP A 514 15.39 14.47 -18.66
C ASP A 514 16.93 14.62 -18.59
N GLU A 515 17.39 15.46 -17.65
CA GLU A 515 18.77 15.83 -17.28
C GLU A 515 19.88 15.76 -18.37
N ALA A 516 19.55 16.03 -19.64
CA ALA A 516 20.48 16.17 -20.78
C ALA A 516 21.32 17.47 -20.72
N ILE A 517 21.84 17.79 -19.54
CA ILE A 517 22.55 19.02 -19.17
C ILE A 517 23.75 19.23 -20.10
N GLY A 518 23.92 20.46 -20.59
CA GLY A 518 25.02 20.80 -21.49
C GLY A 518 24.99 20.03 -22.81
N MET A 519 23.80 19.67 -23.32
CA MET A 519 23.61 19.25 -24.71
C MET A 519 23.07 20.44 -25.54
N PRO A 520 23.45 20.59 -26.82
CA PRO A 520 22.85 21.62 -27.68
C PRO A 520 21.34 21.40 -27.84
N HIS A 521 20.55 22.46 -27.68
CA HIS A 521 19.07 22.39 -27.68
C HIS A 521 18.51 21.82 -29.00
N GLU A 522 19.10 22.13 -30.17
CA GLU A 522 18.66 21.55 -31.44
C GLU A 522 19.05 20.06 -31.62
N ASP A 523 20.20 19.63 -31.09
CA ASP A 523 20.59 18.20 -31.05
C ASP A 523 19.62 17.41 -30.16
N TYR A 524 19.19 18.00 -29.04
CA TYR A 524 18.18 17.43 -28.15
C TYR A 524 16.81 17.30 -28.83
N LYS A 525 16.34 18.37 -29.48
CA LYS A 525 15.08 18.36 -30.21
C LYS A 525 15.07 17.34 -31.35
N TRP A 526 16.19 17.24 -32.08
CA TRP A 526 16.37 16.20 -33.09
C TRP A 526 16.26 14.81 -32.48
N TRP A 527 16.97 14.51 -31.40
CA TRP A 527 16.94 13.20 -30.74
C TRP A 527 15.53 12.80 -30.28
N ILE A 528 14.82 13.69 -29.57
CA ILE A 528 13.46 13.40 -29.11
C ILE A 528 12.50 13.15 -30.29
N GLY A 529 12.64 13.90 -31.39
CA GLY A 529 11.90 13.64 -32.63
C GLY A 529 12.24 12.30 -33.30
N GLN A 530 13.47 11.79 -33.16
CA GLN A 530 13.81 10.43 -33.59
C GLN A 530 13.20 9.36 -32.67
N MET A 531 13.18 9.58 -31.36
CA MET A 531 12.55 8.65 -30.41
C MET A 531 11.03 8.59 -30.61
N GLU A 532 10.37 9.72 -30.86
CA GLU A 532 8.93 9.76 -31.16
C GLU A 532 8.61 8.94 -32.41
N ALA A 533 9.40 9.07 -33.48
CA ALA A 533 9.24 8.24 -34.67
C ALA A 533 9.45 6.74 -34.37
N ILE A 534 10.53 6.38 -33.68
CA ILE A 534 10.88 4.97 -33.40
C ILE A 534 9.83 4.27 -32.51
N VAL A 535 9.25 4.97 -31.53
CA VAL A 535 8.16 4.42 -30.70
C VAL A 535 6.87 4.32 -31.53
N ASN A 536 6.51 5.37 -32.28
CA ASN A 536 5.28 5.38 -33.08
C ASN A 536 5.30 4.32 -34.21
N ASP A 537 6.46 4.03 -34.81
CA ASP A 537 6.65 2.95 -35.81
C ASP A 537 6.29 1.56 -35.26
N THR A 538 6.33 1.35 -33.94
CA THR A 538 5.90 0.10 -33.28
C THR A 538 4.39 0.06 -32.98
N GLY A 539 3.63 1.09 -33.38
CA GLY A 539 2.20 1.23 -33.05
C GLY A 539 1.94 1.63 -31.60
N LYS A 540 2.95 2.16 -30.92
CA LYS A 540 2.91 2.63 -29.52
C LYS A 540 2.89 4.16 -29.47
N ARG A 541 2.60 4.72 -28.31
CA ARG A 541 2.61 6.15 -28.01
C ARG A 541 3.79 6.46 -27.11
N MET A 542 4.63 7.42 -27.48
CA MET A 542 5.74 7.83 -26.63
C MET A 542 5.26 8.65 -25.42
N MET A 543 5.96 8.48 -24.30
CA MET A 543 5.89 9.31 -23.10
C MET A 543 7.31 9.72 -22.71
N GLY A 544 7.47 10.90 -22.10
CA GLY A 544 8.77 11.38 -21.65
C GLY A 544 8.63 12.51 -20.64
N TRP A 545 9.69 12.73 -19.86
CA TRP A 545 9.75 13.78 -18.86
C TRP A 545 9.59 15.16 -19.48
N ASN A 546 9.10 16.16 -18.74
CA ASN A 546 8.76 17.48 -19.29
C ASN A 546 9.87 18.24 -20.06
N PRO A 547 11.19 17.99 -19.89
CA PRO A 547 12.18 18.50 -20.85
C PRO A 547 11.93 18.06 -22.31
N ALA A 548 11.40 16.84 -22.53
CA ALA A 548 11.16 16.27 -23.86
C ALA A 548 10.18 17.08 -24.71
N LEU A 549 9.29 17.84 -24.05
CA LEU A 549 8.36 18.79 -24.67
C LEU A 549 9.04 19.75 -25.66
N GLU A 550 10.29 20.14 -25.42
CA GLU A 550 10.99 21.06 -26.30
C GLU A 550 11.24 20.46 -27.70
N GLY A 551 11.34 19.14 -27.79
CA GLY A 551 11.51 18.37 -29.02
C GLY A 551 10.21 17.84 -29.65
N TYR A 552 9.07 17.95 -28.98
CA TYR A 552 7.79 17.45 -29.51
C TYR A 552 7.29 18.30 -30.67
N ALA A 553 7.02 17.69 -31.82
CA ALA A 553 6.51 18.40 -33.00
C ALA A 553 5.10 18.99 -32.76
N PRO A 554 4.66 20.04 -33.47
CA PRO A 554 3.26 20.45 -33.49
C PRO A 554 2.36 19.30 -33.98
N GLY A 555 1.34 18.93 -33.20
CA GLY A 555 0.48 17.77 -33.50
C GLY A 555 1.05 16.40 -33.07
N SER A 556 2.23 16.39 -32.43
CA SER A 556 2.76 15.21 -31.72
C SER A 556 1.73 14.65 -30.74
N THR A 557 1.53 13.33 -30.78
CA THR A 557 0.61 12.61 -29.88
C THR A 557 1.24 12.31 -28.53
N SER A 558 2.53 12.56 -28.32
CA SER A 558 3.27 12.11 -27.13
C SER A 558 2.74 12.66 -25.80
N ILE A 559 2.91 11.88 -24.74
CA ILE A 559 2.48 12.21 -23.37
C ILE A 559 3.58 12.99 -22.65
N ASN A 560 3.19 14.08 -21.98
CA ASN A 560 4.03 14.87 -21.11
C ASN A 560 4.03 14.29 -19.69
N HIS A 561 5.20 13.87 -19.18
CA HIS A 561 5.38 13.46 -17.79
C HIS A 561 6.03 14.60 -17.00
N TYR A 562 5.23 15.38 -16.28
CA TYR A 562 5.73 16.56 -15.56
C TYR A 562 6.25 16.21 -14.17
N TRP A 563 7.53 16.51 -13.90
CA TRP A 563 8.15 16.32 -12.59
C TRP A 563 8.65 17.61 -11.93
N SER A 564 9.36 18.48 -12.67
CA SER A 564 10.00 19.65 -12.07
C SER A 564 10.29 20.78 -13.08
N ASP A 565 10.40 21.99 -12.53
CA ASP A 565 10.89 23.23 -13.17
C ASP A 565 12.41 23.20 -13.47
N TYR A 566 13.04 22.03 -13.63
CA TYR A 566 14.50 21.89 -13.57
C TYR A 566 15.24 22.64 -14.69
N THR A 567 16.34 23.31 -14.31
CA THR A 567 17.03 24.31 -15.16
C THR A 567 18.56 24.21 -15.16
N GLY A 568 19.16 23.19 -14.53
CA GLY A 568 20.62 23.07 -14.40
C GLY A 568 21.29 24.25 -13.67
N GLY A 569 20.54 25.02 -12.87
CA GLY A 569 21.00 26.22 -12.16
C GLY A 569 20.53 27.56 -12.76
N GLY A 570 19.75 27.54 -13.85
CA GLY A 570 19.10 28.74 -14.41
C GLY A 570 17.79 29.15 -13.71
N PRO A 571 17.18 30.30 -14.07
CA PRO A 571 15.84 30.68 -13.61
C PRO A 571 14.74 29.79 -14.25
N PRO A 572 13.62 29.47 -13.57
CA PRO A 572 12.60 28.52 -14.04
C PRO A 572 12.09 28.74 -15.46
N LEU A 573 11.99 27.62 -16.18
CA LEU A 573 11.62 27.57 -17.60
C LEU A 573 10.26 26.92 -17.88
N ILE A 574 9.34 26.84 -16.89
CA ILE A 574 7.93 26.59 -17.23
C ILE A 574 7.47 27.65 -18.24
N LYS A 575 6.95 27.13 -19.34
CA LYS A 575 6.44 27.82 -20.53
C LYS A 575 4.98 27.41 -20.68
N PRO A 576 4.00 28.32 -20.82
CA PRO A 576 2.60 27.95 -21.06
C PRO A 576 2.41 26.92 -22.19
N GLU A 577 3.29 26.97 -23.19
CA GLU A 577 3.35 26.11 -24.37
C GLU A 577 3.63 24.63 -24.03
N TRP A 578 4.19 24.32 -22.85
CA TRP A 578 4.38 22.96 -22.35
C TRP A 578 3.08 22.19 -22.13
N PHE A 579 1.97 22.91 -21.92
CA PHE A 579 0.66 22.30 -21.66
C PHE A 579 -0.42 22.77 -22.64
N ASN A 580 -0.39 24.04 -23.08
CA ASN A 580 -1.45 24.67 -23.86
C ASN A 580 -1.47 24.30 -25.37
N GLN A 581 -1.28 23.01 -25.67
CA GLN A 581 -1.34 22.43 -27.02
C GLN A 581 -2.32 21.24 -27.15
N GLY A 582 -3.14 20.95 -26.14
CA GLY A 582 -4.06 19.81 -26.17
C GLY A 582 -3.34 18.47 -25.98
N ARG A 583 -2.30 18.45 -25.16
CA ARG A 583 -1.41 17.29 -24.93
C ARG A 583 -1.81 16.59 -23.65
N SER A 584 -1.76 15.26 -23.64
CA SER A 584 -1.97 14.50 -22.39
C SER A 584 -0.83 14.73 -21.40
N VAL A 585 -1.17 15.07 -20.17
CA VAL A 585 -0.22 15.37 -19.07
C VAL A 585 -0.41 14.36 -17.93
N ILE A 586 0.70 13.85 -17.40
CA ILE A 586 0.75 13.14 -16.11
C ILE A 586 1.55 13.99 -15.14
N THR A 587 1.05 14.15 -13.92
CA THR A 587 1.60 15.10 -12.93
C THR A 587 2.31 14.36 -11.80
N THR A 588 3.61 14.61 -11.61
CA THR A 588 4.45 14.02 -10.56
C THR A 588 5.34 15.07 -9.86
N PRO A 589 4.78 16.20 -9.35
CA PRO A 589 5.57 17.32 -8.82
C PRO A 589 6.57 16.87 -7.75
N GLU A 590 7.84 17.21 -7.98
CA GLU A 590 9.03 16.74 -7.26
C GLU A 590 8.92 16.79 -5.73
N TRP A 591 8.23 17.76 -5.11
CA TRP A 591 8.20 17.86 -3.65
C TRP A 591 6.89 17.33 -3.04
N ASN A 592 5.91 16.88 -3.84
CA ASN A 592 4.70 16.22 -3.36
C ASN A 592 4.68 14.72 -3.69
N ALA A 593 5.04 14.36 -4.92
CA ALA A 593 4.83 13.03 -5.48
C ALA A 593 6.05 12.10 -5.42
N TYR A 594 7.28 12.64 -5.28
CA TYR A 594 8.48 11.82 -5.19
C TYR A 594 8.56 11.17 -3.80
N LEU A 595 8.63 9.84 -3.80
CA LEU A 595 8.59 8.99 -2.61
C LEU A 595 10.00 8.70 -2.06
N ASP A 596 11.07 9.03 -2.77
CA ASP A 596 12.45 8.87 -2.27
C ASP A 596 12.91 10.03 -1.37
N PHE A 597 12.19 11.16 -1.42
CA PHE A 597 12.36 12.29 -0.49
C PHE A 597 11.95 11.85 0.93
N GLY A 598 12.77 12.19 1.93
CA GLY A 598 12.54 11.75 3.31
C GLY A 598 11.36 12.45 4.00
N TYR A 599 10.72 11.79 4.96
CA TYR A 599 9.85 12.38 5.99
C TYR A 599 10.46 12.15 7.38
N ASP A 600 9.84 12.59 8.47
CA ASP A 600 10.38 12.56 9.83
C ASP A 600 11.01 11.21 10.22
N GLY A 601 12.18 11.27 10.86
CA GLY A 601 13.04 10.12 11.19
C GLY A 601 13.66 9.35 10.01
N SER A 602 13.02 9.32 8.83
CA SER A 602 13.45 8.47 7.71
C SER A 602 14.74 8.94 7.01
N PRO A 603 15.50 8.03 6.38
CA PRO A 603 16.55 8.36 5.43
C PRO A 603 15.96 8.42 4.00
N GLY A 604 16.25 9.49 3.27
CA GLY A 604 15.85 9.73 1.89
C GLY A 604 16.62 10.93 1.32
N ARG A 605 16.21 11.46 0.16
CA ARG A 605 16.71 12.77 -0.30
C ARG A 605 16.22 13.90 0.62
N THR A 606 16.94 15.03 0.58
CA THR A 606 16.47 16.33 1.06
C THR A 606 16.16 17.19 -0.16
N PRO A 607 15.08 17.99 -0.20
CA PRO A 607 14.18 18.39 0.90
C PRO A 607 13.31 17.23 1.44
N ARG A 608 12.66 17.45 2.58
CA ARG A 608 11.73 16.47 3.16
C ARG A 608 10.32 16.67 2.60
N THR A 609 9.66 15.55 2.28
CA THR A 609 8.26 15.49 1.81
C THR A 609 7.44 14.67 2.80
N GLU A 610 6.88 15.39 3.76
CA GLU A 610 5.96 14.91 4.78
C GLU A 610 4.62 14.45 4.19
N LEU A 611 3.82 13.71 4.99
CA LEU A 611 2.53 13.16 4.56
C LEU A 611 1.49 14.24 4.22
N ASP A 612 1.47 15.34 4.98
CA ASP A 612 0.63 16.48 4.69
C ASP A 612 1.02 17.15 3.37
N LYS A 613 2.32 17.34 3.11
CA LYS A 613 2.77 17.86 1.80
C LYS A 613 2.49 16.91 0.63
N ALA A 614 2.62 15.59 0.85
CA ALA A 614 2.33 14.58 -0.17
C ALA A 614 0.84 14.49 -0.55
N TYR A 615 -0.06 15.02 0.29
CA TYR A 615 -1.51 14.99 0.08
C TYR A 615 -2.13 16.39 -0.18
N SER A 616 -1.60 17.47 0.40
CA SER A 616 -2.23 18.81 0.40
C SER A 616 -1.98 19.63 -0.87
N TRP A 617 -2.18 18.99 -2.04
CA TRP A 617 -2.03 19.56 -3.38
C TRP A 617 -3.14 19.05 -4.32
N ASP A 618 -3.11 19.47 -5.58
CA ASP A 618 -4.01 19.03 -6.65
C ASP A 618 -3.25 18.99 -7.99
N PRO A 619 -3.49 18.01 -8.89
CA PRO A 619 -2.89 17.95 -10.23
C PRO A 619 -3.03 19.21 -11.09
N GLU A 620 -4.05 20.03 -10.86
CA GLU A 620 -4.23 21.31 -11.54
C GLU A 620 -3.23 22.39 -11.05
N TRP A 621 -2.44 22.11 -10.01
CA TRP A 621 -1.58 23.05 -9.26
C TRP A 621 -0.19 22.48 -8.96
N VAL A 622 0.60 22.23 -10.02
CA VAL A 622 1.89 21.49 -9.94
C VAL A 622 3.16 22.36 -9.94
N TYR A 623 3.02 23.68 -9.77
CA TYR A 623 4.11 24.65 -9.81
C TYR A 623 4.73 24.88 -8.42
N GLU A 624 6.04 24.68 -8.24
CA GLU A 624 6.67 24.79 -6.91
C GLU A 624 8.01 25.56 -6.80
N LYS A 625 8.94 25.47 -7.76
CA LYS A 625 10.37 25.45 -7.34
C LYS A 625 11.04 26.82 -7.11
N TYR A 626 11.04 27.74 -8.09
CA TYR A 626 11.72 29.05 -7.95
C TYR A 626 10.99 30.24 -8.56
N ARG A 627 9.67 30.32 -8.38
CA ARG A 627 9.04 31.63 -8.23
C ARG A 627 8.25 31.62 -6.94
N SER A 628 8.13 32.76 -6.28
CA SER A 628 7.15 33.00 -5.21
C SER A 628 5.69 32.93 -5.69
N VAL A 629 5.45 32.33 -6.87
CA VAL A 629 4.20 32.38 -7.65
C VAL A 629 3.51 31.02 -7.60
N TRP A 630 2.43 30.94 -6.83
CA TRP A 630 1.48 29.84 -6.87
C TRP A 630 0.44 30.20 -7.93
N ALA A 631 0.74 29.91 -9.19
CA ALA A 631 0.09 30.52 -10.34
C ALA A 631 -1.21 29.81 -10.76
N GLN A 632 -2.31 30.57 -10.79
CA GLN A 632 -3.53 30.24 -11.53
C GLN A 632 -3.25 29.92 -13.02
N PRO A 633 -4.16 29.23 -13.74
CA PRO A 633 -4.04 28.91 -15.17
C PRO A 633 -3.72 30.09 -16.11
N ALA A 634 -3.98 31.33 -15.68
CA ALA A 634 -3.61 32.56 -16.39
C ALA A 634 -2.10 32.70 -16.71
N TYR A 635 -1.22 31.93 -16.06
CA TYR A 635 0.22 31.87 -16.35
C TYR A 635 0.69 30.52 -16.93
N GLY A 636 -0.23 29.65 -17.35
CA GLY A 636 0.08 28.49 -18.18
C GLY A 636 0.56 27.23 -17.46
N GLY A 637 -0.18 26.79 -16.43
CA GLY A 637 -0.16 25.38 -15.99
C GLY A 637 -0.97 24.47 -16.94
N PRO A 638 -1.03 23.15 -16.66
CA PRO A 638 -1.95 22.25 -17.35
C PRO A 638 -3.41 22.55 -16.99
N LYS A 639 -4.32 22.33 -17.95
CA LYS A 639 -5.76 22.43 -17.70
C LYS A 639 -6.30 21.10 -17.18
N ALA A 640 -7.45 21.12 -16.53
CA ALA A 640 -8.10 19.92 -16.02
C ALA A 640 -8.40 18.88 -17.11
N GLU A 641 -8.70 19.32 -18.35
CA GLU A 641 -8.93 18.45 -19.50
C GLU A 641 -7.65 17.89 -20.16
N ASP A 642 -6.49 18.50 -19.94
CA ASP A 642 -5.19 18.03 -20.46
C ASP A 642 -4.57 16.96 -19.53
N ILE A 643 -4.90 16.98 -18.23
CA ILE A 643 -4.38 16.03 -17.23
C ILE A 643 -5.07 14.67 -17.38
N ILE A 644 -4.32 13.65 -17.79
CA ILE A 644 -4.80 12.27 -17.84
C ILE A 644 -4.57 11.52 -16.52
N GLY A 645 -3.70 12.02 -15.63
CA GLY A 645 -3.62 11.52 -14.25
C GLY A 645 -2.33 11.84 -13.48
N ILE A 646 -2.07 11.01 -12.47
CA ILE A 646 -1.02 11.21 -11.45
C ILE A 646 -0.13 9.97 -11.39
N GLU A 647 1.16 10.17 -11.11
CA GLU A 647 2.09 9.10 -10.78
C GLU A 647 2.99 9.47 -9.60
N ALA A 648 3.57 8.49 -8.93
CA ALA A 648 4.45 8.67 -7.77
C ALA A 648 5.79 7.93 -7.96
N PRO A 649 6.89 8.63 -8.27
CA PRO A 649 8.20 7.99 -8.42
C PRO A 649 8.88 7.63 -7.09
N ILE A 650 9.42 6.41 -6.99
CA ILE A 650 10.38 6.01 -5.94
C ILE A 650 11.76 5.75 -6.57
N TRP A 651 12.60 6.78 -6.62
CA TRP A 651 13.95 6.71 -7.17
C TRP A 651 14.92 5.90 -6.29
N GLY A 652 15.83 5.18 -6.94
CA GLY A 652 16.40 3.95 -6.42
C GLY A 652 17.79 4.07 -5.80
N GLU A 653 18.46 5.22 -5.80
CA GLU A 653 19.89 5.34 -5.38
C GLU A 653 20.12 4.84 -3.95
N GLN A 654 19.15 5.08 -3.08
CA GLN A 654 19.16 4.61 -1.70
C GLN A 654 18.27 3.36 -1.47
N MET A 655 17.53 2.89 -2.49
CA MET A 655 16.38 2.01 -2.28
C MET A 655 16.71 0.53 -2.52
N ARG A 656 17.26 -0.10 -1.48
CA ARG A 656 17.80 -1.46 -1.54
C ARG A 656 16.74 -2.47 -1.09
N GLY A 657 16.19 -3.20 -2.06
CA GLY A 657 15.18 -4.25 -1.86
C GLY A 657 13.80 -3.73 -1.48
N LEU A 658 12.83 -4.65 -1.45
CA LEU A 658 11.41 -4.39 -1.22
C LEU A 658 11.14 -3.66 0.09
N ALA A 659 11.67 -4.16 1.21
CA ALA A 659 11.40 -3.57 2.53
C ALA A 659 11.78 -2.08 2.60
N THR A 660 12.83 -1.66 1.89
CA THR A 660 13.20 -0.25 1.78
C THR A 660 12.19 0.55 0.95
N ASN A 661 11.76 0.00 -0.19
CA ASN A 661 10.81 0.65 -1.09
C ASN A 661 9.45 0.79 -0.42
N GLU A 662 8.88 -0.30 0.09
CA GLU A 662 7.63 -0.32 0.85
C GLU A 662 7.61 0.71 1.98
N TYR A 663 8.69 0.81 2.77
CA TYR A 663 8.82 1.79 3.85
C TYR A 663 8.69 3.24 3.37
N MET A 664 9.29 3.58 2.23
CA MET A 664 9.28 4.94 1.68
C MET A 664 7.99 5.25 0.90
N VAL A 665 7.44 4.25 0.21
CA VAL A 665 6.22 4.33 -0.61
C VAL A 665 4.98 4.42 0.28
N PHE A 666 4.86 3.55 1.29
CA PHE A 666 3.73 3.52 2.21
C PHE A 666 4.06 4.31 3.49
N PRO A 667 3.20 5.27 3.90
CA PRO A 667 1.80 5.40 3.51
C PRO A 667 1.50 6.42 2.40
N ARG A 668 2.49 7.19 1.92
CA ARG A 668 2.25 8.37 1.05
C ARG A 668 1.56 8.06 -0.27
N LEU A 669 1.88 6.92 -0.91
CA LEU A 669 1.24 6.49 -2.16
C LEU A 669 -0.29 6.40 -2.05
N ALA A 670 -0.83 6.00 -0.89
CA ALA A 670 -2.29 5.89 -0.69
C ALA A 670 -3.01 7.24 -0.86
N GLY A 671 -2.38 8.34 -0.46
CA GLY A 671 -2.91 9.70 -0.62
C GLY A 671 -2.80 10.22 -2.05
N ILE A 672 -1.70 9.89 -2.74
CA ILE A 672 -1.49 10.26 -4.14
C ILE A 672 -2.50 9.52 -5.04
N LEU A 673 -2.74 8.23 -4.80
CA LEU A 673 -3.77 7.46 -5.51
C LEU A 673 -5.20 7.88 -5.11
N GLU A 674 -5.44 8.33 -3.88
CA GLU A 674 -6.73 8.94 -3.52
C GLU A 674 -6.99 10.24 -4.29
N LYS A 675 -5.98 11.09 -4.51
CA LYS A 675 -6.08 12.26 -5.40
C LYS A 675 -6.33 11.89 -6.87
N ALA A 676 -5.82 10.75 -7.29
CA ALA A 676 -5.92 10.25 -8.67
C ALA A 676 -7.28 9.57 -8.96
N TRP A 677 -7.87 8.93 -7.95
CA TRP A 677 -9.15 8.23 -8.06
C TRP A 677 -10.34 9.10 -7.64
N SER A 678 -10.31 9.75 -6.49
CA SER A 678 -11.52 10.30 -5.86
C SER A 678 -11.93 11.66 -6.44
N PRO A 679 -13.23 12.05 -6.35
CA PRO A 679 -13.68 13.39 -6.68
C PRO A 679 -12.92 14.46 -5.89
N LYS A 680 -12.44 15.50 -6.59
CA LYS A 680 -11.64 16.62 -6.04
C LYS A 680 -12.10 17.07 -4.64
N VAL A 681 -13.41 17.34 -4.49
CA VAL A 681 -14.05 17.82 -3.24
C VAL A 681 -13.89 16.87 -2.04
N LEU A 682 -13.83 15.56 -2.25
CA LEU A 682 -13.65 14.57 -1.17
C LEU A 682 -12.19 14.43 -0.73
N THR A 683 -11.25 15.03 -1.48
CA THR A 683 -9.80 14.95 -1.25
C THR A 683 -9.20 16.21 -0.63
N GLN A 684 -10.02 17.20 -0.26
CA GLN A 684 -9.53 18.46 0.33
C GLN A 684 -9.25 18.33 1.83
N ASP A 685 -10.10 17.63 2.60
CA ASP A 685 -9.91 17.45 4.05
C ASP A 685 -8.80 16.40 4.34
N TYR A 686 -7.63 16.90 4.77
CA TYR A 686 -6.49 16.08 5.18
C TYR A 686 -6.74 15.29 6.48
N ASP A 687 -7.56 15.80 7.40
CA ASP A 687 -7.85 15.12 8.66
C ASP A 687 -8.80 13.93 8.43
N ALA A 688 -9.73 14.06 7.48
CA ALA A 688 -10.54 12.95 6.97
C ALA A 688 -9.68 11.85 6.33
N TYR A 689 -8.70 12.23 5.49
CA TYR A 689 -7.75 11.27 4.92
C TYR A 689 -6.92 10.57 6.01
N ARG A 690 -6.36 11.31 6.98
CA ARG A 690 -5.62 10.71 8.11
C ARG A 690 -6.45 9.71 8.92
N GLN A 691 -7.76 9.96 9.08
CA GLN A 691 -8.68 9.01 9.75
C GLN A 691 -8.89 7.74 8.94
N ARG A 692 -9.06 7.83 7.61
CA ARG A 692 -9.09 6.64 6.74
C ARG A 692 -7.76 5.88 6.81
N LEU A 693 -6.65 6.61 6.71
CA LEU A 693 -5.29 6.07 6.65
C LEU A 693 -4.86 5.35 7.92
N SER A 694 -5.34 5.80 9.09
CA SER A 694 -5.19 5.11 10.37
C SER A 694 -5.55 3.63 10.29
N ILE A 695 -6.57 3.27 9.49
CA ILE A 695 -7.11 1.92 9.31
C ILE A 695 -6.31 1.12 8.24
N ALA A 696 -5.58 1.78 7.35
CA ALA A 696 -4.68 1.11 6.39
C ALA A 696 -3.43 0.52 7.06
N GLY A 697 -2.94 1.12 8.15
CA GLY A 697 -1.76 0.64 8.90
C GLY A 697 -1.85 -0.83 9.30
N PRO A 698 -2.91 -1.27 10.00
CA PRO A 698 -3.15 -2.69 10.26
C PRO A 698 -3.25 -3.57 9.01
N ARG A 699 -3.79 -3.06 7.89
CA ARG A 699 -3.94 -3.84 6.63
C ARG A 699 -2.57 -4.18 6.05
N TRP A 700 -1.65 -3.21 6.01
CA TRP A 700 -0.25 -3.44 5.64
C TRP A 700 0.46 -4.38 6.64
N ALA A 701 0.30 -4.14 7.94
CA ALA A 701 0.92 -4.98 8.98
C ALA A 701 0.48 -6.46 8.90
N PHE A 702 -0.80 -6.74 8.68
CA PHE A 702 -1.29 -8.11 8.46
C PHE A 702 -0.84 -8.69 7.11
N GLY A 703 -0.77 -7.85 6.06
CA GLY A 703 -0.19 -8.23 4.76
C GLY A 703 1.32 -8.48 4.77
N GLY A 704 2.02 -8.21 5.87
CA GLY A 704 3.49 -8.31 5.97
C GLY A 704 4.26 -7.16 5.31
N VAL A 705 3.54 -6.13 4.85
CA VAL A 705 4.06 -4.97 4.09
C VAL A 705 4.69 -3.96 5.06
N ASN A 706 5.89 -3.51 4.75
CA ASN A 706 6.58 -2.50 5.54
C ASN A 706 6.02 -1.09 5.26
N PHE A 707 5.99 -0.20 6.24
CA PHE A 707 5.52 1.19 6.02
C PHE A 707 6.15 2.16 7.03
N GLY A 708 6.26 3.43 6.62
CA GLY A 708 6.65 4.52 7.49
C GLY A 708 5.62 4.77 8.59
N SER A 709 6.03 4.59 9.85
CA SER A 709 5.24 4.96 11.02
C SER A 709 5.22 6.49 11.23
N ILE A 710 4.64 7.22 10.26
CA ILE A 710 4.63 8.69 10.25
C ILE A 710 3.87 9.23 11.45
N ASN A 711 4.53 10.09 12.24
CA ASN A 711 4.03 10.67 13.51
C ASN A 711 2.72 11.47 13.36
N GLN A 712 2.39 11.91 12.14
CA GLN A 712 1.16 12.63 11.82
C GLN A 712 -0.11 11.76 11.92
N VAL A 713 0.01 10.42 11.88
CA VAL A 713 -1.12 9.49 11.85
C VAL A 713 -1.26 8.77 13.19
N THR A 714 -2.40 8.92 13.84
CA THR A 714 -2.78 8.09 14.99
C THR A 714 -3.27 6.75 14.48
N TRP A 715 -2.34 5.83 14.21
CA TRP A 715 -2.61 4.49 13.68
C TRP A 715 -3.56 3.69 14.58
N SER A 716 -4.53 3.00 13.96
CA SER A 716 -5.46 2.14 14.69
C SER A 716 -4.79 0.84 15.15
N SER A 717 -5.43 0.15 16.09
CA SER A 717 -4.96 -1.13 16.61
C SER A 717 -6.02 -2.21 16.40
N GLU A 718 -5.66 -3.28 15.70
CA GLU A 718 -6.53 -4.43 15.39
C GLU A 718 -5.79 -5.74 15.71
N ALA A 719 -6.50 -6.68 16.32
CA ALA A 719 -5.97 -7.98 16.71
C ALA A 719 -6.71 -9.12 15.99
N MET A 720 -6.01 -10.24 15.81
CA MET A 720 -6.49 -11.49 15.20
C MET A 720 -5.96 -12.66 16.01
N GLY A 721 -6.82 -13.60 16.40
CA GLY A 721 -6.39 -14.87 16.99
C GLY A 721 -6.07 -15.90 15.91
N THR A 722 -5.30 -16.94 16.24
CA THR A 722 -4.79 -17.91 15.25
C THR A 722 -5.55 -19.24 15.29
N VAL A 723 -5.41 -20.02 14.23
CA VAL A 723 -5.64 -21.48 14.29
C VAL A 723 -4.29 -22.15 14.53
N THR A 724 -4.22 -23.03 15.54
CA THR A 724 -3.00 -23.74 15.93
C THR A 724 -3.30 -25.23 16.20
N ARG A 725 -2.26 -26.07 16.23
CA ARG A 725 -2.38 -27.51 16.39
C ARG A 725 -1.43 -28.04 17.45
N PHE A 726 -1.95 -28.86 18.37
CA PHE A 726 -1.13 -29.55 19.36
C PHE A 726 -0.71 -30.94 18.89
N GLY A 727 0.44 -31.36 19.42
CA GLY A 727 0.99 -32.69 19.21
C GLY A 727 0.15 -33.79 19.84
N VAL A 728 0.54 -35.03 19.58
CA VAL A 728 -0.13 -36.26 20.03
C VAL A 728 0.03 -36.55 21.52
N ASP A 729 0.91 -35.79 22.18
CA ASP A 729 1.03 -35.68 23.64
C ASP A 729 -0.01 -34.72 24.25
N ARG A 730 -0.75 -33.99 23.39
CA ARG A 730 -1.67 -32.87 23.63
C ARG A 730 -1.02 -31.52 23.94
N THR A 731 0.27 -31.36 23.62
CA THR A 731 1.02 -30.13 23.92
C THR A 731 1.09 -29.16 22.73
N LEU A 732 0.76 -27.89 22.97
CA LEU A 732 1.24 -26.74 22.21
C LEU A 732 2.62 -26.34 22.75
N SER A 733 3.60 -26.12 21.88
CA SER A 733 4.96 -25.69 22.27
C SER A 733 5.32 -24.36 21.61
N ASN A 734 5.30 -23.27 22.40
CA ASN A 734 5.56 -21.89 21.96
C ASN A 734 4.75 -21.48 20.70
N ALA A 735 3.52 -22.00 20.59
CA ALA A 735 2.66 -21.78 19.43
C ALA A 735 2.13 -20.34 19.43
N PRO A 736 2.09 -19.66 18.27
CA PRO A 736 1.48 -18.33 18.18
C PRO A 736 -0.05 -18.45 18.30
N LEU A 737 -0.63 -17.73 19.25
CA LEU A 737 -2.06 -17.76 19.61
C LEU A 737 -2.80 -16.48 19.19
N GLY A 738 -2.10 -15.34 19.25
CA GLY A 738 -2.65 -14.03 18.92
C GLY A 738 -1.66 -13.18 18.16
N ARG A 739 -2.18 -12.30 17.30
CA ARG A 739 -1.44 -11.22 16.65
C ARG A 739 -2.16 -9.90 16.82
N LEU A 740 -1.40 -8.82 16.99
CA LEU A 740 -1.88 -7.45 17.14
C LEU A 740 -1.07 -6.53 16.23
N ALA A 741 -1.75 -5.78 15.36
CA ALA A 741 -1.20 -4.59 14.73
C ALA A 741 -1.49 -3.39 15.64
N ALA A 742 -0.48 -2.58 15.95
CA ALA A 742 -0.62 -1.37 16.78
C ALA A 742 0.16 -0.15 16.24
N GLY A 743 0.46 -0.15 14.94
CA GLY A 743 1.08 0.98 14.23
C GLY A 743 2.41 1.44 14.82
N SER A 744 2.40 2.59 15.50
CA SER A 744 3.58 3.21 16.12
C SER A 744 3.83 2.81 17.58
N ILE A 745 2.87 2.17 18.25
CA ILE A 745 2.93 1.88 19.70
C ILE A 745 3.98 0.78 20.02
N PRO A 746 4.85 0.96 21.03
CA PRO A 746 5.81 -0.07 21.46
C PRO A 746 5.16 -1.31 22.09
N PRO A 747 5.71 -2.53 21.91
CA PRO A 747 5.20 -3.75 22.56
C PRO A 747 5.18 -3.67 24.09
N GLY A 748 6.14 -2.96 24.68
CA GLY A 748 6.23 -2.77 26.14
C GLY A 748 5.13 -1.90 26.77
N GLU A 749 4.24 -1.30 25.97
CA GLU A 749 3.03 -0.62 26.47
C GLU A 749 1.82 -1.57 26.59
N PHE A 750 1.93 -2.82 26.12
CA PHE A 750 0.88 -3.82 26.19
C PHE A 750 1.22 -4.91 27.21
N THR A 751 0.19 -5.46 27.86
CA THR A 751 0.25 -6.77 28.51
C THR A 751 -0.67 -7.75 27.79
N ALA A 752 -0.42 -9.05 27.93
CA ALA A 752 -1.25 -10.11 27.36
C ALA A 752 -1.59 -11.17 28.41
N MET A 753 -2.82 -11.67 28.35
CA MET A 753 -3.28 -12.86 29.06
C MET A 753 -3.75 -13.92 28.05
N ILE A 754 -3.52 -15.19 28.35
CA ILE A 754 -4.05 -16.35 27.62
C ILE A 754 -5.09 -17.04 28.50
N ASP A 755 -6.29 -17.25 27.98
CA ASP A 755 -7.23 -18.27 28.46
C ASP A 755 -7.13 -19.46 27.50
N TRP A 756 -6.84 -20.66 28.01
CA TRP A 756 -6.61 -21.85 27.18
C TRP A 756 -7.90 -22.50 26.67
N GLY A 757 -9.07 -22.14 27.20
CA GLY A 757 -10.38 -22.62 26.74
C GLY A 757 -10.77 -24.03 27.26
N ASP A 758 -10.03 -24.58 28.21
CA ASP A 758 -10.28 -25.91 28.82
C ASP A 758 -10.65 -25.84 30.32
N GLY A 759 -10.66 -24.64 30.91
CA GLY A 759 -10.93 -24.41 32.34
C GLY A 759 -9.67 -24.34 33.21
N SER A 760 -8.46 -24.36 32.65
CA SER A 760 -7.25 -23.99 33.39
C SER A 760 -7.31 -22.51 33.85
N PRO A 761 -6.48 -22.10 34.83
CA PRO A 761 -6.27 -20.69 35.12
C PRO A 761 -5.75 -19.95 33.88
N ALA A 762 -6.15 -18.68 33.71
CA ALA A 762 -5.60 -17.81 32.69
C ALA A 762 -4.20 -17.30 33.07
N GLU A 763 -3.28 -17.26 32.11
CA GLU A 763 -1.85 -17.05 32.33
C GLU A 763 -1.33 -15.78 31.66
N ALA A 764 -0.34 -15.12 32.27
CA ALA A 764 0.28 -13.92 31.70
C ALA A 764 1.31 -14.30 30.62
N ALA A 765 1.22 -13.65 29.46
CA ALA A 765 2.00 -14.03 28.27
C ALA A 765 2.98 -12.93 27.82
N GLY A 766 4.10 -13.37 27.24
CA GLY A 766 5.06 -12.48 26.59
C GLY A 766 4.55 -12.01 25.22
N ILE A 767 4.88 -10.77 24.86
CA ILE A 767 4.58 -10.19 23.55
C ILE A 767 5.89 -10.04 22.77
N ALA A 768 6.00 -10.75 21.64
CA ALA A 768 7.14 -10.70 20.75
C ALA A 768 6.85 -9.80 19.53
N ALA A 769 7.69 -8.80 19.29
CA ALA A 769 7.64 -7.99 18.06
C ALA A 769 9.00 -7.35 17.76
N ARG A 770 9.19 -6.89 16.53
CA ARG A 770 10.30 -6.01 16.12
C ARG A 770 9.97 -4.55 16.43
N ASP A 771 10.90 -3.82 17.02
CA ASP A 771 10.76 -2.38 17.25
C ASP A 771 10.91 -1.56 15.95
N TYR A 772 10.58 -0.27 16.01
CA TYR A 772 10.78 0.68 14.91
C TYR A 772 12.26 1.07 14.79
N VAL A 773 12.84 0.95 13.59
CA VAL A 773 14.23 1.34 13.35
C VAL A 773 14.32 2.20 12.09
N ALA A 774 14.15 3.51 12.28
CA ALA A 774 14.13 4.51 11.21
C ALA A 774 15.37 4.44 10.29
N SER A 775 16.57 4.31 10.89
CA SER A 775 17.85 4.23 10.16
C SER A 775 18.01 2.96 9.32
N GLN A 776 17.20 1.92 9.58
CA GLN A 776 17.15 0.69 8.79
C GLN A 776 15.93 0.65 7.84
N ARG A 777 15.09 1.70 7.84
CA ARG A 777 13.80 1.75 7.13
C ARG A 777 12.87 0.59 7.49
N GLN A 778 12.76 0.28 8.79
CA GLN A 778 11.90 -0.80 9.27
C GLN A 778 10.82 -0.26 10.21
N GLY A 779 9.56 -0.38 9.78
CA GLY A 779 8.39 -0.22 10.63
C GLY A 779 8.29 -1.37 11.66
N ARG A 780 7.39 -1.20 12.64
CA ARG A 780 7.09 -2.27 13.62
C ARG A 780 6.54 -3.51 12.92
N SER A 781 6.81 -4.70 13.44
CA SER A 781 6.09 -5.91 13.00
C SER A 781 4.71 -5.98 13.66
N LEU A 782 3.89 -6.94 13.23
CA LEU A 782 2.84 -7.47 14.11
C LEU A 782 3.46 -7.88 15.45
N MET A 783 2.75 -7.59 16.53
CA MET A 783 3.02 -8.12 17.86
C MET A 783 2.40 -9.52 17.95
N THR A 784 3.15 -10.52 18.39
CA THR A 784 2.70 -11.90 18.51
C THR A 784 2.68 -12.32 19.97
N VAL A 785 1.59 -12.95 20.40
CA VAL A 785 1.51 -13.69 21.67
C VAL A 785 1.64 -15.17 21.35
N SER A 786 2.61 -15.82 22.00
CA SER A 786 2.82 -17.26 21.95
C SER A 786 2.76 -17.87 23.34
N GLY A 787 2.43 -19.16 23.42
CA GLY A 787 2.41 -19.91 24.68
C GLY A 787 2.63 -21.40 24.50
N SER A 788 2.77 -22.11 25.61
CA SER A 788 2.82 -23.58 25.66
C SER A 788 1.80 -24.08 26.66
N HIS A 789 1.08 -25.15 26.32
CA HIS A 789 0.05 -25.75 27.18
C HIS A 789 -0.18 -27.20 26.81
N THR A 790 -0.55 -28.05 27.76
CA THR A 790 -0.88 -29.46 27.51
C THR A 790 -2.34 -29.71 27.85
N TYR A 791 -3.17 -29.94 26.84
CA TYR A 791 -4.61 -30.10 26.99
C TYR A 791 -4.98 -31.44 27.67
N PRO A 792 -6.07 -31.46 28.48
CA PRO A 792 -6.45 -32.65 29.26
C PRO A 792 -6.96 -33.81 28.40
N ALA A 793 -7.46 -33.54 27.19
CA ALA A 793 -7.95 -34.53 26.23
C ALA A 793 -7.64 -34.10 24.79
N ASP A 794 -7.89 -34.98 23.83
CA ASP A 794 -7.90 -34.60 22.42
C ASP A 794 -9.23 -33.92 22.08
N GLY A 795 -9.18 -32.89 21.22
CA GLY A 795 -10.37 -32.15 20.84
C GLY A 795 -10.07 -30.87 20.07
N VAL A 796 -11.07 -30.00 20.04
CA VAL A 796 -10.97 -28.61 19.57
C VAL A 796 -11.26 -27.70 20.75
N TYR A 797 -10.29 -26.88 21.13
CA TYR A 797 -10.36 -25.93 22.23
C TYR A 797 -10.41 -24.50 21.68
N HIS A 798 -11.26 -23.68 22.31
CA HIS A 798 -11.49 -22.30 21.93
C HIS A 798 -11.00 -21.39 23.05
N GLY A 799 -9.71 -21.08 23.02
CA GLY A 799 -9.09 -20.16 23.98
C GLY A 799 -9.24 -18.70 23.54
N THR A 800 -8.76 -17.76 24.36
CA THR A 800 -8.65 -16.35 23.99
C THR A 800 -7.30 -15.76 24.36
N VAL A 801 -6.84 -14.79 23.55
CA VAL A 801 -5.77 -13.87 23.93
C VAL A 801 -6.40 -12.52 24.24
N THR A 802 -6.12 -11.98 25.42
CA THR A 802 -6.54 -10.63 25.83
C THR A 802 -5.33 -9.71 25.90
N TYR A 803 -5.19 -8.82 24.92
CA TYR A 803 -4.24 -7.70 24.98
C TYR A 803 -4.84 -6.57 25.82
N SER A 804 -4.01 -5.88 26.61
CA SER A 804 -4.43 -4.74 27.44
C SER A 804 -3.43 -3.58 27.35
N ARG A 805 -3.93 -2.35 27.19
CA ARG A 805 -3.13 -1.11 27.25
C ARG A 805 -3.99 0.06 27.71
N GLN A 806 -3.54 0.81 28.74
CA GLN A 806 -4.17 2.06 29.21
C GLN A 806 -5.70 1.99 29.45
N GLY A 807 -6.22 0.82 29.88
CA GLY A 807 -7.65 0.59 30.11
C GLY A 807 -8.45 0.13 28.88
N GLN A 808 -7.85 0.10 27.69
CA GLN A 808 -8.38 -0.57 26.50
C GLN A 808 -7.96 -2.05 26.49
N THR A 809 -8.83 -2.91 25.93
CA THR A 809 -8.54 -4.33 25.73
C THR A 809 -8.93 -4.80 24.34
N TRP A 810 -8.21 -5.79 23.83
CA TRP A 810 -8.52 -6.51 22.59
C TRP A 810 -8.55 -8.00 22.93
N VAL A 811 -9.74 -8.58 22.94
CA VAL A 811 -9.96 -10.02 23.19
C VAL A 811 -10.16 -10.71 21.86
N VAL A 812 -9.31 -11.68 21.53
CA VAL A 812 -9.40 -12.45 20.27
C VAL A 812 -9.42 -13.95 20.53
N PRO A 813 -10.33 -14.71 19.88
CA PRO A 813 -10.40 -16.16 20.03
C PRO A 813 -9.28 -16.84 19.24
N PHE A 814 -8.66 -17.87 19.81
CA PHE A 814 -7.79 -18.80 19.09
C PHE A 814 -8.36 -20.20 19.12
N VAL A 815 -8.08 -21.00 18.08
CA VAL A 815 -8.53 -22.39 17.99
C VAL A 815 -7.32 -23.30 18.07
N ALA A 816 -7.24 -24.09 19.14
CA ALA A 816 -6.27 -25.16 19.29
C ALA A 816 -6.93 -26.51 18.99
N THR A 817 -6.49 -27.21 17.94
CA THR A 817 -7.04 -28.52 17.56
C THR A 817 -5.99 -29.61 17.58
N GLY A 818 -6.37 -30.79 18.06
CA GLY A 818 -5.47 -31.94 18.05
C GLY A 818 -5.14 -32.41 16.64
N VAL A 819 -3.88 -32.79 16.42
CA VAL A 819 -3.54 -33.78 15.40
C VAL A 819 -4.07 -35.14 15.91
N PRO A 820 -4.94 -35.86 15.17
CA PRO A 820 -5.69 -37.02 15.69
C PRO A 820 -4.85 -38.04 16.50
N SER A 821 -5.31 -38.39 17.69
CA SER A 821 -4.47 -39.05 18.70
C SER A 821 -3.93 -40.42 18.27
N CYS A 822 -2.66 -40.66 18.60
CA CYS A 822 -2.01 -41.96 18.45
C CYS A 822 -2.72 -43.01 19.31
N THR A 823 -3.34 -44.02 18.69
CA THR A 823 -3.79 -45.23 19.37
C THR A 823 -2.65 -46.23 19.56
N THR A 824 -1.50 -46.02 18.90
CA THR A 824 -0.30 -46.86 19.00
C THR A 824 0.94 -46.01 18.75
N MET A 825 2.00 -46.23 19.54
CA MET A 825 3.26 -45.49 19.45
C MET A 825 4.42 -46.42 19.16
N VAL A 826 5.25 -46.08 18.17
CA VAL A 826 6.46 -46.81 17.78
C VAL A 826 7.66 -45.88 17.93
N THR A 827 8.62 -46.29 18.75
CA THR A 827 9.89 -45.59 19.01
C THR A 827 11.04 -46.59 18.97
N GLY A 828 12.28 -46.14 18.77
CA GLY A 828 13.44 -47.02 18.65
C GLY A 828 13.45 -47.80 17.33
N THR A 829 13.62 -49.13 17.35
CA THR A 829 13.73 -49.94 16.12
C THR A 829 12.66 -51.03 16.05
N HIS A 830 11.75 -50.93 15.09
CA HIS A 830 10.80 -51.98 14.73
C HIS A 830 11.41 -52.89 13.66
N GLN A 831 11.50 -54.19 13.93
CA GLN A 831 12.09 -55.14 13.00
C GLN A 831 11.05 -55.75 12.04
N GLY A 832 11.29 -55.62 10.74
CA GLY A 832 10.42 -56.14 9.68
C GLY A 832 9.25 -55.21 9.34
N ALA A 833 8.17 -55.80 8.85
CA ALA A 833 6.99 -55.08 8.38
C ALA A 833 6.15 -54.50 9.53
N LEU A 834 5.54 -53.33 9.30
CA LEU A 834 4.58 -52.70 10.19
C LEU A 834 3.22 -52.62 9.49
N THR A 835 2.16 -53.15 10.11
CA THR A 835 0.79 -53.05 9.59
C THR A 835 -0.07 -52.31 10.59
N VAL A 836 -0.63 -51.18 10.17
CA VAL A 836 -1.55 -50.34 10.94
C VAL A 836 -2.98 -50.77 10.57
N SER A 837 -3.59 -51.59 11.42
CA SER A 837 -4.90 -52.21 11.14
C SER A 837 -6.12 -51.34 11.49
N SER A 838 -5.96 -50.41 12.43
CA SER A 838 -7.07 -49.65 13.04
C SER A 838 -6.52 -48.53 13.93
N GLY A 839 -7.17 -47.37 13.95
CA GLY A 839 -6.70 -46.21 14.71
C GLY A 839 -5.41 -45.60 14.12
N VAL A 840 -4.74 -44.72 14.86
CA VAL A 840 -3.52 -44.03 14.39
C VAL A 840 -2.28 -44.66 15.01
N THR A 841 -1.39 -45.20 14.19
CA THR A 841 -0.03 -45.54 14.61
C THR A 841 0.90 -44.37 14.32
N CYS A 842 1.62 -43.94 15.35
CA CYS A 842 2.63 -42.92 15.26
C CYS A 842 4.03 -43.54 15.35
N VAL A 843 4.97 -43.01 14.58
CA VAL A 843 6.35 -43.48 14.43
C VAL A 843 7.26 -42.27 14.63
N ASP A 844 7.90 -42.17 15.80
CA ASP A 844 8.63 -40.96 16.19
C ASP A 844 10.10 -41.28 16.54
N GLY A 845 11.02 -40.58 15.87
CA GLY A 845 12.46 -40.80 15.99
C GLY A 845 12.90 -42.26 15.77
N ALA A 846 12.15 -43.02 14.97
CA ALA A 846 12.23 -44.48 14.95
C ALA A 846 12.70 -45.04 13.60
N THR A 847 13.25 -46.26 13.61
CA THR A 847 13.64 -47.02 12.43
C THR A 847 12.72 -48.22 12.23
N ILE A 848 11.98 -48.27 11.11
CA ILE A 848 11.24 -49.45 10.67
C ILE A 848 12.11 -50.20 9.65
N SER A 849 12.53 -51.44 9.92
CA SER A 849 13.42 -52.19 8.99
C SER A 849 12.68 -52.93 7.85
N GLY A 850 11.49 -52.45 7.47
CA GLY A 850 10.65 -53.07 6.46
C GLY A 850 9.48 -52.20 5.97
N PRO A 851 8.54 -52.77 5.20
CA PRO A 851 7.41 -52.04 4.62
C PRO A 851 6.39 -51.61 5.68
N VAL A 852 5.72 -50.47 5.44
CA VAL A 852 4.58 -50.01 6.23
C VAL A 852 3.30 -50.09 5.41
N THR A 853 2.25 -50.69 5.99
CA THR A 853 0.91 -50.81 5.38
C THR A 853 -0.14 -50.21 6.29
N VAL A 854 -1.00 -49.35 5.77
CA VAL A 854 -2.09 -48.68 6.50
C VAL A 854 -3.45 -49.12 5.95
N ALA A 855 -4.25 -49.74 6.80
CA ALA A 855 -5.59 -50.22 6.46
C ALA A 855 -6.62 -49.08 6.33
N ALA A 856 -7.81 -49.43 5.85
CA ALA A 856 -8.91 -48.47 5.76
C ALA A 856 -9.42 -48.07 7.15
N GLY A 857 -9.73 -46.79 7.36
CA GLY A 857 -10.12 -46.26 8.68
C GLY A 857 -9.00 -46.28 9.74
N ALA A 858 -7.74 -46.28 9.28
CA ALA A 858 -6.55 -46.20 10.13
C ALA A 858 -5.65 -45.03 9.71
N GLY A 859 -4.68 -44.63 10.53
CA GLY A 859 -3.79 -43.50 10.27
C GLY A 859 -2.32 -43.79 10.56
N LEU A 860 -1.41 -43.14 9.83
CA LEU A 860 0.04 -43.24 10.02
C LEU A 860 0.68 -41.87 10.11
N TYR A 861 1.26 -41.54 11.25
CA TYR A 861 2.04 -40.30 11.46
C TYR A 861 3.51 -40.65 11.72
N ALA A 862 4.42 -40.25 10.84
CA ALA A 862 5.85 -40.50 11.00
C ALA A 862 6.65 -39.21 11.10
N THR A 863 7.23 -38.96 12.27
CA THR A 863 8.04 -37.79 12.60
C THR A 863 9.52 -38.17 12.77
N GLY A 864 10.41 -37.47 12.08
CA GLY A 864 11.87 -37.62 12.21
C GLY A 864 12.43 -39.04 12.05
N SER A 865 11.72 -39.91 11.31
CA SER A 865 11.92 -41.37 11.35
C SER A 865 12.53 -41.93 10.06
N GLU A 866 12.99 -43.18 10.08
CA GLU A 866 13.47 -43.91 8.92
C GLU A 866 12.60 -45.14 8.63
N ILE A 867 12.09 -45.27 7.41
CA ILE A 867 11.28 -46.40 6.94
C ILE A 867 12.03 -47.12 5.83
N SER A 868 12.57 -48.30 6.12
CA SER A 868 13.33 -49.14 5.19
C SER A 868 12.43 -50.01 4.31
N GLY A 869 11.49 -49.39 3.60
CA GLY A 869 10.58 -50.07 2.69
C GLY A 869 9.58 -49.12 2.02
N PRO A 870 8.63 -49.66 1.24
CA PRO A 870 7.48 -48.91 0.77
C PRO A 870 6.55 -48.50 1.92
N VAL A 871 5.86 -47.38 1.76
CA VAL A 871 4.69 -47.00 2.56
C VAL A 871 3.46 -47.13 1.67
N THR A 872 2.49 -47.94 2.08
CA THR A 872 1.24 -48.16 1.35
C THR A 872 0.03 -47.87 2.24
N ALA A 873 -0.97 -47.17 1.72
CA ALA A 873 -2.20 -46.86 2.43
C ALA A 873 -3.40 -46.91 1.49
N SER A 874 -4.51 -47.53 1.90
CA SER A 874 -5.70 -47.67 1.04
C SER A 874 -7.00 -47.47 1.83
N GLY A 875 -7.66 -46.34 1.61
CA GLY A 875 -8.86 -45.94 2.36
C GLY A 875 -8.59 -45.57 3.82
N ALA A 876 -7.32 -45.34 4.17
CA ALA A 876 -6.89 -44.84 5.47
C ALA A 876 -7.51 -43.45 5.72
N ASP A 877 -7.54 -43.00 6.97
CA ASP A 877 -8.04 -41.66 7.30
C ASP A 877 -6.97 -40.59 7.02
N ASN A 878 -5.74 -40.82 7.48
CA ASN A 878 -4.65 -39.85 7.39
C ASN A 878 -3.26 -40.53 7.21
N VAL A 879 -2.40 -39.93 6.38
CA VAL A 879 -0.96 -40.24 6.30
C VAL A 879 -0.16 -38.94 6.38
N LEU A 880 0.66 -38.78 7.43
CA LEU A 880 1.52 -37.61 7.68
C LEU A 880 2.98 -38.06 7.75
N LEU A 881 3.86 -37.53 6.90
CA LEU A 881 5.31 -37.78 6.96
C LEU A 881 6.06 -36.45 7.12
N CYS A 882 6.67 -36.22 8.29
CA CYS A 882 7.38 -34.99 8.66
C CYS A 882 8.84 -35.30 9.01
N GLY A 883 9.80 -34.80 8.24
CA GLY A 883 11.24 -35.06 8.42
C GLY A 883 11.65 -36.53 8.25
N THR A 884 10.70 -37.38 7.85
CA THR A 884 10.87 -38.83 7.73
C THR A 884 11.51 -39.20 6.40
N THR A 885 12.47 -40.13 6.45
CA THR A 885 13.09 -40.72 5.27
C THR A 885 12.46 -42.07 4.96
N VAL A 886 11.86 -42.21 3.79
CA VAL A 886 11.33 -43.48 3.25
C VAL A 886 12.29 -44.00 2.18
N SER A 887 12.77 -45.24 2.31
CA SER A 887 13.72 -45.82 1.33
C SER A 887 13.05 -46.40 0.09
N GLY A 888 11.73 -46.66 0.14
CA GLY A 888 10.93 -47.16 -0.97
C GLY A 888 9.88 -46.16 -1.49
N PRO A 889 8.93 -46.62 -2.32
CA PRO A 889 7.84 -45.79 -2.84
C PRO A 889 6.79 -45.47 -1.76
N VAL A 890 6.09 -44.34 -1.92
CA VAL A 890 4.90 -43.99 -1.12
C VAL A 890 3.67 -44.08 -2.04
N THR A 891 2.71 -44.94 -1.72
CA THR A 891 1.46 -45.11 -2.49
C THR A 891 0.24 -45.00 -1.59
N VAL A 892 -0.59 -43.99 -1.83
CA VAL A 892 -1.83 -43.75 -1.11
C VAL A 892 -3.03 -43.80 -2.06
N THR A 893 -4.04 -44.59 -1.71
CA THR A 893 -5.27 -44.77 -2.47
C THR A 893 -6.52 -44.57 -1.63
N GLY A 894 -7.64 -44.22 -2.27
CA GLY A 894 -8.91 -43.95 -1.58
C GLY A 894 -8.87 -42.68 -0.72
N GLY A 895 -9.90 -42.47 0.10
CA GLY A 895 -10.25 -41.18 0.74
C GLY A 895 -9.24 -40.50 1.67
N THR A 896 -8.06 -41.09 1.85
CA THR A 896 -6.99 -40.72 2.77
C THR A 896 -6.51 -39.27 2.65
N ARG A 897 -6.54 -38.50 3.75
CA ARG A 897 -5.83 -37.21 3.84
C ARG A 897 -4.32 -37.46 3.83
N VAL A 898 -3.57 -36.78 2.97
CA VAL A 898 -2.12 -36.96 2.81
C VAL A 898 -1.40 -35.66 3.11
N TRP A 899 -0.32 -35.73 3.89
CA TRP A 899 0.54 -34.57 4.17
C TRP A 899 2.01 -34.99 4.25
N LEU A 900 2.80 -34.57 3.25
CA LEU A 900 4.23 -34.85 3.12
C LEU A 900 5.00 -33.53 3.21
N GLY A 901 5.38 -33.13 4.42
CA GLY A 901 6.13 -31.87 4.67
C GLY A 901 5.29 -30.58 4.69
N ASN A 902 5.88 -29.51 5.22
CA ASN A 902 5.37 -28.14 5.28
C ASN A 902 6.57 -27.16 5.32
N HIS A 903 6.72 -26.29 4.33
CA HIS A 903 7.82 -25.31 4.28
C HIS A 903 7.71 -24.20 5.34
N ASN A 904 6.53 -23.97 5.92
CA ASN A 904 6.29 -22.99 6.99
C ASN A 904 6.65 -23.51 8.40
N GLY A 905 7.19 -24.75 8.51
CA GLY A 905 7.88 -25.22 9.72
C GLY A 905 7.07 -26.11 10.68
N GLU A 906 5.76 -26.31 10.48
CA GLU A 906 4.95 -27.20 11.35
C GLU A 906 5.27 -28.69 11.17
N CYS A 907 5.84 -29.06 10.03
CA CYS A 907 6.11 -30.44 9.62
C CYS A 907 7.34 -30.43 8.70
N ALA A 908 8.50 -30.86 9.19
CA ALA A 908 9.74 -30.78 8.40
C ALA A 908 9.62 -31.52 7.04
N PRO A 909 10.29 -31.08 5.96
CA PRO A 909 10.20 -31.75 4.67
C PRO A 909 10.73 -33.21 4.71
N PRO A 910 9.99 -34.20 4.18
CA PRO A 910 10.42 -35.60 4.13
C PRO A 910 11.30 -35.89 2.91
N THR A 911 12.00 -37.04 2.96
CA THR A 911 12.75 -37.60 1.82
C THR A 911 12.19 -38.95 1.42
N VAL A 912 11.72 -39.10 0.18
CA VAL A 912 11.21 -40.37 -0.37
C VAL A 912 12.16 -40.86 -1.46
N ARG A 913 12.82 -42.00 -1.24
CA ARG A 913 13.81 -42.56 -2.19
C ARG A 913 13.17 -43.46 -3.26
N GLY A 914 12.00 -43.06 -3.74
CA GLY A 914 11.22 -43.76 -4.76
C GLY A 914 10.05 -42.90 -5.27
N PRO A 915 9.18 -43.44 -6.12
CA PRO A 915 8.01 -42.72 -6.62
C PRO A 915 6.97 -42.44 -5.53
N VAL A 916 6.25 -41.33 -5.68
CA VAL A 916 5.09 -40.97 -4.85
C VAL A 916 3.82 -41.02 -5.71
N LYS A 917 2.81 -41.76 -5.28
CA LYS A 917 1.49 -41.78 -5.90
C LYS A 917 0.39 -41.51 -4.87
N VAL A 918 -0.50 -40.57 -5.16
CA VAL A 918 -1.73 -40.34 -4.39
C VAL A 918 -2.92 -40.33 -5.35
N SER A 919 -3.91 -41.20 -5.15
CA SER A 919 -5.05 -41.27 -6.06
C SER A 919 -6.39 -41.67 -5.44
N GLY A 920 -7.44 -40.92 -5.77
CA GLY A 920 -8.80 -41.12 -5.25
C GLY A 920 -9.01 -40.59 -3.83
N SER A 921 -8.17 -39.67 -3.36
CA SER A 921 -8.34 -39.01 -2.06
C SER A 921 -9.45 -37.97 -2.10
N VAL A 922 -10.31 -37.98 -1.07
CA VAL A 922 -11.32 -36.95 -0.82
C VAL A 922 -10.85 -35.95 0.26
N GLY A 923 -9.79 -36.30 0.99
CA GLY A 923 -9.14 -35.42 1.96
C GLY A 923 -8.12 -34.49 1.30
N GLN A 924 -7.62 -33.51 2.06
CA GLN A 924 -6.51 -32.67 1.61
C GLN A 924 -5.28 -33.54 1.28
N VAL A 925 -4.59 -33.21 0.19
CA VAL A 925 -3.33 -33.82 -0.25
C VAL A 925 -2.28 -32.71 -0.32
N THR A 926 -1.37 -32.66 0.65
CA THR A 926 -0.25 -31.71 0.66
C THR A 926 1.07 -32.47 0.43
N ILE A 927 1.87 -32.01 -0.53
CA ILE A 927 3.25 -32.44 -0.75
C ILE A 927 4.08 -31.16 -0.86
N ASP A 928 4.84 -30.82 0.18
CA ASP A 928 5.42 -29.49 0.34
C ASP A 928 6.88 -29.54 0.83
N GLY A 929 7.78 -28.96 0.03
CA GLY A 929 9.24 -28.97 0.24
C GLY A 929 9.92 -30.34 0.11
N ALA A 930 9.18 -31.41 -0.22
CA ALA A 930 9.66 -32.78 -0.13
C ALA A 930 10.70 -33.11 -1.22
N THR A 931 11.67 -33.96 -0.88
CA THR A 931 12.65 -34.52 -1.83
C THR A 931 12.21 -35.91 -2.27
N VAL A 932 11.99 -36.12 -3.57
CA VAL A 932 11.44 -37.35 -4.14
C VAL A 932 12.36 -37.91 -5.23
N ALA A 933 12.93 -39.10 -5.00
CA ALA A 933 13.78 -39.80 -5.96
C ALA A 933 12.95 -40.67 -6.92
N GLY A 934 12.05 -40.05 -7.68
CA GLY A 934 11.20 -40.72 -8.66
C GLY A 934 10.07 -39.82 -9.18
N PRO A 935 9.15 -40.35 -10.00
CA PRO A 935 7.96 -39.63 -10.43
C PRO A 935 6.99 -39.34 -9.29
N VAL A 936 6.29 -38.21 -9.39
CA VAL A 936 5.15 -37.85 -8.52
C VAL A 936 3.86 -37.90 -9.35
N VAL A 937 2.86 -38.67 -8.90
CA VAL A 937 1.64 -38.95 -9.67
C VAL A 937 0.39 -38.70 -8.82
N LEU A 938 -0.45 -37.74 -9.24
CA LEU A 938 -1.66 -37.33 -8.52
C LEU A 938 -2.90 -37.51 -9.39
N GLN A 939 -3.76 -38.48 -9.05
CA GLN A 939 -4.84 -38.92 -9.93
C GLN A 939 -6.21 -38.95 -9.24
N ASN A 940 -7.19 -38.23 -9.80
CA ASN A 940 -8.59 -38.27 -9.38
C ASN A 940 -8.83 -37.92 -7.89
N ASN A 941 -8.00 -37.06 -7.30
CA ASN A 941 -8.21 -36.58 -5.92
C ASN A 941 -9.23 -35.44 -5.91
N THR A 942 -10.27 -35.53 -5.10
CA THR A 942 -11.36 -34.53 -4.98
C THR A 942 -11.24 -33.64 -3.74
N GLY A 943 -10.19 -33.80 -2.95
CA GLY A 943 -9.80 -32.85 -1.91
C GLY A 943 -8.80 -31.81 -2.42
N SER A 944 -8.63 -30.72 -1.66
CA SER A 944 -7.64 -29.68 -1.97
C SER A 944 -6.24 -30.29 -2.10
N THR A 945 -5.60 -30.09 -3.25
CA THR A 945 -4.31 -30.71 -3.58
C THR A 945 -3.23 -29.63 -3.72
N ILE A 946 -2.24 -29.65 -2.85
CA ILE A 946 -1.11 -28.70 -2.82
C ILE A 946 0.18 -29.48 -3.12
N VAL A 947 0.95 -28.99 -4.08
CA VAL A 947 2.22 -29.56 -4.54
C VAL A 947 3.21 -28.41 -4.65
N SER A 948 3.93 -28.12 -3.57
CA SER A 948 4.66 -26.85 -3.36
C SER A 948 6.15 -27.09 -3.14
N GLY A 949 7.02 -26.30 -3.77
CA GLY A 949 8.46 -26.22 -3.47
C GLY A 949 9.27 -27.52 -3.55
N ASN A 950 8.77 -28.57 -4.21
CA ASN A 950 9.37 -29.91 -4.13
C ASN A 950 10.64 -30.08 -5.00
N HIS A 951 11.47 -31.06 -4.63
CA HIS A 951 12.64 -31.52 -5.41
C HIS A 951 12.40 -32.93 -5.95
N ILE A 952 11.98 -33.02 -7.22
CA ILE A 952 11.50 -34.26 -7.84
C ILE A 952 12.48 -34.76 -8.91
N SER A 953 13.15 -35.88 -8.65
CA SER A 953 14.04 -36.54 -9.61
C SER A 953 13.28 -37.45 -10.59
N GLY A 954 12.24 -36.89 -11.22
CA GLY A 954 11.35 -37.56 -12.17
C GLY A 954 10.27 -36.61 -12.70
N PRO A 955 9.31 -37.10 -13.51
CA PRO A 955 8.17 -36.33 -13.96
C PRO A 955 7.13 -36.09 -12.85
N LEU A 956 6.42 -34.97 -12.96
CA LEU A 956 5.28 -34.61 -12.09
C LEU A 956 4.00 -34.63 -12.93
N SER A 957 3.10 -35.57 -12.66
CA SER A 957 1.96 -35.86 -13.53
C SER A 957 0.63 -35.88 -12.78
N CYS A 958 -0.30 -35.01 -13.18
CA CYS A 958 -1.56 -34.82 -12.47
C CYS A 958 -2.78 -34.87 -13.39
N THR A 959 -3.77 -35.70 -13.07
CA THR A 959 -4.93 -35.96 -13.94
C THR A 959 -6.21 -36.14 -13.13
N GLY A 960 -7.30 -35.47 -13.53
CA GLY A 960 -8.65 -35.68 -12.97
C GLY A 960 -8.87 -35.20 -11.53
N ASN A 961 -7.91 -34.49 -10.92
CA ASN A 961 -8.08 -33.91 -9.59
C ASN A 961 -9.06 -32.72 -9.64
N SER A 962 -9.85 -32.52 -8.59
CA SER A 962 -10.88 -31.47 -8.52
C SER A 962 -11.01 -30.94 -7.08
N PRO A 963 -10.41 -29.79 -6.73
CA PRO A 963 -9.77 -28.81 -7.62
C PRO A 963 -8.48 -29.34 -8.28
N ALA A 964 -8.06 -28.69 -9.37
CA ALA A 964 -6.75 -28.92 -9.94
C ALA A 964 -5.66 -28.55 -8.91
N PRO A 965 -4.49 -29.23 -8.89
CA PRO A 965 -3.50 -28.98 -7.86
C PRO A 965 -2.89 -27.58 -7.98
N THR A 966 -2.44 -27.02 -6.85
CA THR A 966 -1.78 -25.71 -6.76
C THR A 966 -0.38 -25.84 -6.15
N ASN A 967 0.52 -24.91 -6.48
CA ASN A 967 1.86 -24.85 -5.87
C ASN A 967 1.99 -23.81 -4.75
N ALA A 968 0.88 -23.18 -4.33
CA ALA A 968 0.85 -22.18 -3.27
C ALA A 968 1.84 -21.00 -3.45
N GLY A 969 2.28 -20.74 -4.70
CA GLY A 969 3.27 -19.71 -5.02
C GLY A 969 4.73 -20.19 -5.00
N GLN A 970 5.01 -21.42 -4.56
CA GLN A 970 6.36 -22.01 -4.50
C GLN A 970 6.55 -23.04 -5.62
N PRO A 971 7.26 -22.71 -6.71
CA PRO A 971 7.36 -23.59 -7.89
C PRO A 971 8.10 -24.89 -7.59
N ASN A 972 7.64 -25.99 -8.18
CA ASN A 972 8.28 -27.29 -8.05
C ASN A 972 9.50 -27.39 -8.98
N SER A 973 10.56 -28.05 -8.52
CA SER A 973 11.65 -28.49 -9.40
C SER A 973 11.44 -29.98 -9.76
N ALA A 974 11.46 -30.28 -11.06
CA ALA A 974 11.27 -31.62 -11.59
C ALA A 974 12.27 -31.88 -12.72
N SER A 975 12.99 -33.00 -12.68
CA SER A 975 13.94 -33.38 -13.75
C SER A 975 13.28 -34.06 -14.94
N GLY A 976 12.04 -34.55 -14.78
CA GLY A 976 11.19 -35.03 -15.87
C GLY A 976 10.08 -34.02 -16.21
N PRO A 977 9.33 -34.27 -17.30
CA PRO A 977 8.25 -33.37 -17.72
C PRO A 977 7.16 -33.23 -16.65
N LYS A 978 6.65 -32.00 -16.51
CA LYS A 978 5.43 -31.69 -15.76
C LYS A 978 4.23 -31.86 -16.70
N SER A 979 3.18 -32.58 -16.30
CA SER A 979 2.10 -32.97 -17.22
C SER A 979 0.70 -32.91 -16.62
N GLY A 980 -0.28 -32.76 -17.52
CA GLY A 980 -1.69 -32.60 -17.18
C GLY A 980 -1.91 -31.34 -16.34
N GLN A 981 -2.66 -31.47 -15.25
CA GLN A 981 -3.01 -30.36 -14.35
C GLN A 981 -1.81 -29.78 -13.60
N CYS A 982 -0.66 -30.46 -13.56
CA CYS A 982 0.55 -29.97 -12.92
C CYS A 982 1.57 -29.36 -13.90
N ALA A 983 1.21 -29.18 -15.18
CA ALA A 983 2.12 -28.65 -16.20
C ALA A 983 2.65 -27.22 -15.90
N GLY A 984 1.91 -26.43 -15.10
CA GLY A 984 2.27 -25.07 -14.70
C GLY A 984 2.64 -24.89 -13.22
N LEU A 985 2.97 -25.97 -12.49
CA LEU A 985 3.27 -25.95 -11.04
C LEU A 985 4.76 -26.04 -10.71
#